data_AF-A0A453KSW9-F1
#
_entry.id   AF-A0A453KSW9-F1
#
_cell.length_a   1.000
_cell.length_b   1.000
_cell.length_c   1.000
_cell.angle_alpha   90.00
_cell.angle_beta   90.00
_cell.angle_gamma   90.00
#
_symmetry.space_group_name_H-M   'P 1'
#
loop_
_entity.id
_entity.type
_entity.pdbx_description
1 polymer ?
#
loop_
_entity_poly.entity_id
_entity_poly.type
_entity_poly.pdbx_seq_one_letter_code
_entity_poly.pdbx_strand_id
1 'polypeptide(L)'
;MDKVLFFKMGKFYELYEMDAHVGAKELDLQYMKGDQPHCGFPEKNLAVNLEKLAQKGYRVLVVEQTETPDQLELRRRETGTKDKVVRREICAMVTKGTLTEGESLLANPDPSYILSVAESYPCSSTNSQDGHTIGVCIIDVSTSKFIIGQFQDDPERHVLCSILSEIRPVEIIKPAKMLSAETERALKNNTRDPLINGLLPSTEFWDAEKTIHAIEQYYSSSDNLTASRNTVGVQNNVGCLPDLLSELIEAGDRVYALSALGGSLFYLKQVLLDDKLLPCAEFEPLTCSGLINNMRKHMILDAAALENLEILENATGGLSGTLYEQLNHCVTGFGKRMLKRWIVRPLYDCKAIQQRQGAIAIFKGVGHECAMQFRKDLCRLPDMERLLAHLFSRCGENGRSKSVVLYEDTAKRLLKQFTAALRGCQQMFQACSSIRVLTGTEGSSLLNDLLSPGKGLPDVSSILDYFRDAFDWSEADHNGRIIPLEGCDPEYDATSCAIEEIESSLQEYLKEQRKLLKDSSVKYVNVGKDTYLIEVSESLRGSVPNDYELQSTKKGVCRYWTPEVKQLISELSKVATDKESILKGILQKLIHLFIEHHSKWRQLVSVAAEIDVLVSLSIAGDYFEGPTCCPTIRELCGPDDTPTFHARNLGHPIIRSDSLGKGSFVPNNINMGGPGNASFIVLTGPNMGGKSTLLRQVCLTIILAQIGADVPAENLELSLVDRIFVRMGARDHIMAGKSTFLVELMETASVLSSATKNSLVALDELGRGTSTSDGQAIAASVLDYLVQRVQCLGLFSTHYHKLAVEHEDDKVKSPYHALN
;
A
#
# COMPACT_ATOMS: atom_id res chain seq x y z
N MET A 1 8.69 -16.98 -22.83
CA MET A 1 9.45 -17.88 -21.94
C MET A 1 9.68 -17.15 -20.63
N ASP A 2 8.62 -16.56 -20.06
CA ASP A 2 8.75 -15.42 -19.14
C ASP A 2 8.24 -15.77 -17.73
N LYS A 3 7.96 -17.07 -17.50
CA LYS A 3 7.34 -17.59 -16.30
C LYS A 3 8.21 -18.70 -15.73
N VAL A 4 8.44 -18.67 -14.42
CA VAL A 4 9.16 -19.71 -13.65
C VAL A 4 8.13 -20.52 -12.89
N LEU A 5 8.18 -21.85 -12.98
CA LEU A 5 7.24 -22.73 -12.29
C LEU A 5 7.83 -23.24 -10.97
N PHE A 6 7.11 -23.00 -9.88
CA PHE A 6 7.32 -23.69 -8.61
C PHE A 6 6.37 -24.88 -8.54
N PHE A 7 6.90 -26.08 -8.75
CA PHE A 7 6.10 -27.28 -8.89
C PHE A 7 6.07 -28.10 -7.59
N LYS A 8 4.91 -28.21 -6.93
CA LYS A 8 4.82 -28.91 -5.65
C LYS A 8 4.92 -30.43 -5.78
N MET A 9 5.91 -30.99 -5.07
CA MET A 9 6.20 -32.41 -4.95
C MET A 9 6.26 -32.79 -3.47
N GLY A 10 5.08 -33.13 -2.91
CA GLY A 10 4.96 -33.39 -1.47
C GLY A 10 5.25 -32.12 -0.66
N LYS A 11 6.31 -32.16 0.16
CA LYS A 11 6.71 -31.03 1.03
C LYS A 11 7.72 -30.06 0.38
N PHE A 12 8.04 -30.25 -0.89
CA PHE A 12 9.04 -29.46 -1.61
C PHE A 12 8.43 -28.81 -2.85
N TYR A 13 8.94 -27.65 -3.23
CA TYR A 13 8.77 -27.08 -4.56
C TYR A 13 10.02 -27.40 -5.39
N GLU A 14 9.79 -27.96 -6.56
CA GLU A 14 10.81 -28.36 -7.52
C GLU A 14 10.75 -27.46 -8.75
N LEU A 15 11.92 -27.19 -9.33
CA LEU A 15 12.12 -26.44 -10.58
C LEU A 15 12.87 -27.35 -11.55
N TYR A 16 12.39 -27.43 -12.79
CA TYR A 16 12.93 -28.33 -13.81
C TYR A 16 13.53 -27.56 -14.99
N GLU A 17 14.54 -28.14 -15.62
CA GLU A 17 15.17 -27.66 -16.86
C GLU A 17 15.57 -26.17 -16.79
N MET A 18 14.94 -25.31 -17.61
CA MET A 18 15.24 -23.88 -17.67
C MET A 18 14.96 -23.18 -16.33
N ASP A 19 13.92 -23.60 -15.62
CA ASP A 19 13.56 -23.03 -14.32
C ASP A 19 14.61 -23.41 -13.26
N ALA A 20 15.22 -24.60 -13.38
CA ALA A 20 16.31 -25.01 -12.50
C ALA A 20 17.56 -24.13 -12.68
N HIS A 21 17.84 -23.67 -13.90
CA HIS A 21 18.91 -22.69 -14.13
C HIS A 21 18.62 -21.33 -13.48
N VAL A 22 17.37 -20.87 -13.50
CA VAL A 22 16.96 -19.66 -12.78
C VAL A 22 17.08 -19.87 -11.27
N GLY A 23 16.61 -21.01 -10.74
CA GLY A 23 16.74 -21.34 -9.33
C GLY A 23 18.19 -21.41 -8.84
N ALA A 24 19.09 -22.03 -9.62
CA ALA A 24 20.49 -22.10 -9.27
C ALA A 24 21.20 -20.74 -9.29
N LYS A 25 20.90 -19.90 -10.29
CA LYS A 25 21.53 -18.59 -10.47
C LYS A 25 20.98 -17.52 -9.53
N GLU A 26 19.66 -17.48 -9.36
CA GLU A 26 18.97 -16.37 -8.71
C GLU A 26 18.55 -16.65 -7.26
N LEU A 27 18.41 -17.94 -6.88
CA LEU A 27 18.04 -18.39 -5.54
C LEU A 27 19.14 -19.18 -4.82
N ASP A 28 20.32 -19.31 -5.43
CA ASP A 28 21.47 -20.08 -4.91
C ASP A 28 21.15 -21.55 -4.59
N LEU A 29 20.23 -22.16 -5.37
CA LEU A 29 19.86 -23.56 -5.19
C LEU A 29 20.89 -24.51 -5.81
N GLN A 30 21.14 -25.63 -5.13
CA GLN A 30 22.02 -26.67 -5.65
C GLN A 30 21.27 -27.61 -6.60
N TYR A 31 21.93 -28.01 -7.68
CA TYR A 31 21.42 -29.06 -8.55
C TYR A 31 21.38 -30.40 -7.83
N MET A 32 20.26 -31.10 -7.96
CA MET A 32 20.09 -32.47 -7.49
C MET A 32 20.76 -33.44 -8.47
N LYS A 33 21.12 -34.64 -7.98
CA LYS A 33 21.75 -35.67 -8.81
C LYS A 33 20.75 -36.20 -9.85
N GLY A 34 21.10 -36.10 -11.14
CA GLY A 34 20.33 -36.63 -12.26
C GLY A 34 20.87 -36.13 -13.61
N ASP A 35 20.39 -36.71 -14.70
CA ASP A 35 20.79 -36.32 -16.08
C ASP A 35 20.14 -35.00 -16.53
N GLN A 36 19.05 -34.59 -15.89
CA GLN A 36 18.32 -33.35 -16.21
C GLN A 36 18.53 -32.28 -15.12
N PRO A 37 18.61 -30.99 -15.49
CA PRO A 37 18.74 -29.90 -14.52
C PRO A 37 17.50 -29.88 -13.60
N HIS A 38 17.73 -30.06 -12.31
CA HIS A 38 16.67 -30.11 -11.31
C HIS A 38 17.18 -29.53 -9.99
N CYS A 39 16.40 -28.67 -9.36
CA CYS A 39 16.65 -28.16 -8.01
C CYS A 39 15.32 -27.95 -7.27
N GLY A 40 15.36 -27.84 -5.94
CA GLY A 40 14.15 -27.60 -5.16
C GLY A 40 14.42 -27.06 -3.75
N PHE A 41 13.35 -26.66 -3.08
CA PHE A 41 13.38 -26.09 -1.73
C PHE A 41 12.12 -26.48 -0.94
N PRO A 42 12.16 -26.49 0.40
CA PRO A 42 11.01 -26.88 1.24
C PRO A 42 9.88 -25.83 1.23
N GLU A 43 8.65 -26.26 1.46
CA GLU A 43 7.43 -25.41 1.48
C GLU A 43 7.57 -24.16 2.37
N LYS A 44 8.28 -24.25 3.50
CA LYS A 44 8.59 -23.11 4.40
C LYS A 44 9.23 -21.92 3.71
N ASN A 45 10.05 -22.17 2.70
CA ASN A 45 10.85 -21.15 2.03
C ASN A 45 10.13 -20.56 0.80
N LEU A 46 8.87 -20.92 0.56
CA LEU A 46 8.09 -20.45 -0.58
C LEU A 46 8.02 -18.92 -0.63
N ALA A 47 7.60 -18.27 0.46
CA ALA A 47 7.43 -16.81 0.48
C ALA A 47 8.74 -16.07 0.18
N VAL A 48 9.84 -16.51 0.78
CA VAL A 48 11.18 -15.91 0.59
C VAL A 48 11.66 -16.06 -0.85
N ASN A 49 11.48 -17.24 -1.45
CA ASN A 49 11.92 -17.50 -2.82
C ASN A 49 11.02 -16.84 -3.86
N LEU A 50 9.71 -16.72 -3.60
CA LEU A 50 8.78 -15.95 -4.43
C LEU A 50 9.18 -14.48 -4.48
N GLU A 51 9.43 -13.88 -3.31
CA GLU A 51 9.83 -12.48 -3.20
C GLU A 51 11.13 -12.19 -3.97
N LYS A 52 12.15 -13.04 -3.80
CA LYS A 52 13.44 -12.91 -4.51
C LYS A 52 13.30 -12.93 -6.03
N LEU A 53 12.52 -13.86 -6.59
CA LEU A 53 12.32 -13.94 -8.03
C LEU A 53 11.45 -12.80 -8.57
N ALA A 54 10.38 -12.45 -7.85
CA ALA A 54 9.49 -11.36 -8.24
C ALA A 54 10.20 -10.00 -8.25
N GLN A 55 11.08 -9.72 -7.28
CA GLN A 55 11.89 -8.50 -7.25
C GLN A 55 12.86 -8.39 -8.44
N LYS A 56 13.36 -9.54 -8.93
CA LYS A 56 14.20 -9.62 -10.13
C LYS A 56 13.40 -9.53 -11.45
N GLY A 57 12.08 -9.36 -11.38
CA GLY A 57 11.21 -9.19 -12.54
C GLY A 57 10.68 -10.49 -13.15
N TYR A 58 10.93 -11.65 -12.55
CA TYR A 58 10.36 -12.91 -13.01
C TYR A 58 8.88 -13.02 -12.63
N ARG A 59 8.11 -13.68 -13.48
CA ARG A 59 6.72 -14.07 -13.18
C ARG A 59 6.74 -15.49 -12.62
N VAL A 60 6.37 -15.68 -11.37
CA VAL A 60 6.41 -17.00 -10.74
C VAL A 60 5.02 -17.60 -10.69
N LEU A 61 4.90 -18.84 -11.17
CA LEU A 61 3.68 -19.63 -11.13
C LEU A 61 3.80 -20.69 -10.04
N VAL A 62 2.88 -20.68 -9.07
CA VAL A 62 2.84 -21.66 -7.98
C VAL A 62 1.84 -22.75 -8.34
N VAL A 63 2.35 -23.97 -8.51
CA VAL A 63 1.55 -25.16 -8.82
C VAL A 63 1.43 -26.01 -7.56
N GLU A 64 0.19 -26.16 -7.07
CA GLU A 64 -0.12 -26.90 -5.84
C GLU A 64 -0.70 -28.28 -6.13
N GLN A 65 -0.67 -29.17 -5.13
CA GLN A 65 -1.38 -30.44 -5.15
C GLN A 65 -2.82 -30.22 -4.67
N THR A 66 -3.80 -30.56 -5.50
CA THR A 66 -5.23 -30.38 -5.19
C THR A 66 -5.90 -31.66 -4.69
N GLU A 67 -5.12 -32.73 -4.48
CA GLU A 67 -5.63 -34.04 -4.06
C GLU A 67 -4.62 -34.71 -3.12
N THR A 68 -5.12 -35.37 -2.08
CA THR A 68 -4.31 -36.23 -1.21
C THR A 68 -4.08 -37.60 -1.85
N PRO A 69 -3.07 -38.37 -1.40
CA PRO A 69 -2.90 -39.77 -1.82
C PRO A 69 -4.16 -40.62 -1.60
N ASP A 70 -4.87 -40.40 -0.49
CA ASP A 70 -6.11 -41.13 -0.16
C ASP A 70 -7.24 -40.75 -1.13
N GLN A 71 -7.37 -39.47 -1.47
CA GLN A 71 -8.33 -38.99 -2.47
C GLN A 71 -8.01 -39.52 -3.88
N LEU A 72 -6.73 -39.65 -4.22
CA LEU A 72 -6.29 -40.31 -5.46
C LEU A 72 -6.72 -41.78 -5.49
N GLU A 73 -6.60 -42.50 -4.38
CA GLU A 73 -7.07 -43.89 -4.29
C GLU A 73 -8.59 -43.99 -4.39
N LEU A 74 -9.33 -43.09 -3.76
CA LEU A 74 -10.78 -43.00 -3.89
C LEU A 74 -11.20 -42.72 -5.34
N ARG A 75 -10.58 -41.72 -5.99
CA ARG A 75 -10.82 -41.41 -7.41
C ARG A 75 -10.58 -42.63 -8.28
N ARG A 76 -9.48 -43.36 -8.07
CA ARG A 76 -9.20 -44.61 -8.83
C ARG A 76 -10.29 -45.66 -8.66
N ARG A 77 -10.84 -45.80 -7.45
CA ARG A 77 -11.93 -46.75 -7.17
C ARG A 77 -13.22 -46.32 -7.87
N GLU A 78 -13.49 -45.02 -7.95
CA GLU A 78 -14.70 -44.46 -8.57
C GLU A 78 -14.64 -44.41 -10.09
N THR A 79 -13.53 -43.93 -10.67
CA THR A 79 -13.39 -43.71 -12.14
C THR A 79 -12.78 -44.89 -12.88
N GLY A 80 -12.17 -45.85 -12.18
CA GLY A 80 -11.47 -46.99 -12.80
C GLY A 80 -10.21 -46.62 -13.60
N THR A 81 -9.77 -45.36 -13.58
CA THR A 81 -8.57 -44.89 -14.28
C THR A 81 -7.29 -45.30 -13.55
N LYS A 82 -6.24 -45.66 -14.32
CA LYS A 82 -4.92 -46.09 -13.78
C LYS A 82 -3.96 -44.92 -13.52
N ASP A 83 -4.48 -43.74 -13.19
CA ASP A 83 -3.65 -42.55 -13.00
C ASP A 83 -2.74 -42.69 -11.79
N LYS A 84 -1.43 -42.55 -12.00
CA LYS A 84 -0.42 -42.75 -10.95
C LYS A 84 -0.12 -41.52 -10.11
N VAL A 85 -0.64 -40.35 -10.50
CA VAL A 85 -0.26 -39.06 -9.92
C VAL A 85 -1.46 -38.29 -9.37
N VAL A 86 -1.22 -37.54 -8.29
CA VAL A 86 -2.19 -36.58 -7.75
C VAL A 86 -2.40 -35.42 -8.73
N ARG A 87 -3.61 -34.86 -8.75
CA ARG A 87 -3.93 -33.67 -9.54
C ARG A 87 -3.18 -32.45 -9.03
N ARG A 88 -2.74 -31.61 -9.96
CA ARG A 88 -2.01 -30.36 -9.69
C ARG A 88 -2.55 -29.24 -10.55
N GLU A 89 -2.66 -28.05 -9.97
CA GLU A 89 -3.20 -26.88 -10.64
C GLU A 89 -2.39 -25.62 -10.26
N ILE A 90 -2.42 -24.62 -11.13
CA ILE A 90 -1.86 -23.30 -10.83
C ILE A 90 -2.81 -22.63 -9.84
N CYS A 91 -2.31 -22.29 -8.65
CA CYS A 91 -3.09 -21.65 -7.60
C CYS A 91 -2.75 -20.17 -7.39
N ALA A 92 -1.57 -19.74 -7.83
CA ALA A 92 -1.17 -18.35 -7.78
C ALA A 92 -0.18 -18.03 -8.91
N MET A 93 -0.26 -16.80 -9.42
CA MET A 93 0.82 -16.15 -10.15
C MET A 93 1.32 -14.99 -9.29
N VAL A 94 2.63 -14.81 -9.20
CA VAL A 94 3.25 -13.73 -8.44
C VAL A 94 4.20 -12.98 -9.35
N THR A 95 4.04 -11.66 -9.38
CA THR A 95 4.86 -10.69 -10.10
C THR A 95 5.27 -9.58 -9.15
N LYS A 96 6.18 -8.70 -9.60
CA LYS A 96 6.66 -7.57 -8.81
C LYS A 96 5.52 -6.70 -8.25
N GLY A 97 4.45 -6.47 -9.02
CA GLY A 97 3.29 -5.66 -8.59
C GLY A 97 2.19 -6.43 -7.86
N THR A 98 2.23 -7.77 -7.83
CA THR A 98 1.17 -8.61 -7.24
C THR A 98 1.61 -9.32 -5.94
N LEU A 99 2.76 -8.93 -5.39
CA LEU A 99 3.24 -9.41 -4.10
C LEU A 99 2.32 -8.96 -2.96
N THR A 100 1.77 -9.93 -2.23
CA THR A 100 0.93 -9.72 -1.04
C THR A 100 1.63 -10.12 0.27
N GLU A 101 2.65 -10.98 0.20
CA GLU A 101 3.40 -11.50 1.35
C GLU A 101 4.92 -11.38 1.06
N GLY A 102 5.73 -11.03 2.07
CA GLY A 102 7.18 -10.93 1.94
C GLY A 102 7.83 -10.11 3.08
N GLU A 103 9.05 -10.45 3.47
CA GLU A 103 9.79 -9.73 4.52
C GLU A 103 10.28 -8.36 4.01
N SER A 104 10.70 -8.29 2.74
CA SER A 104 11.12 -7.03 2.13
C SER A 104 9.94 -6.09 1.90
N LEU A 105 8.76 -6.64 1.61
CA LEU A 105 7.52 -5.86 1.54
C LEU A 105 7.14 -5.29 2.91
N LEU A 106 7.31 -6.05 4.00
CA LEU A 106 7.10 -5.52 5.36
C LEU A 106 8.13 -4.47 5.77
N ALA A 107 9.38 -4.60 5.29
CA ALA A 107 10.45 -3.65 5.58
C ALA A 107 10.30 -2.32 4.79
N ASN A 108 9.75 -2.37 3.57
CA ASN A 108 9.53 -1.19 2.75
C ASN A 108 8.05 -0.74 2.79
N PRO A 109 7.73 0.41 3.40
CA PRO A 109 6.36 0.90 3.47
C PRO A 109 5.83 1.38 2.11
N ASP A 110 6.69 1.58 1.10
CA ASP A 110 6.28 2.10 -0.20
C ASP A 110 5.32 1.14 -0.93
N PRO A 111 4.26 1.68 -1.58
CA PRO A 111 3.32 0.90 -2.36
C PRO A 111 3.96 0.37 -3.65
N SER A 112 3.57 -0.83 -4.06
CA SER A 112 3.98 -1.44 -5.32
C SER A 112 2.85 -1.32 -6.34
N TYR A 113 2.75 -0.17 -6.99
CA TYR A 113 1.64 0.11 -7.89
C TYR A 113 1.72 -0.63 -9.22
N ILE A 114 0.57 -1.17 -9.63
CA ILE A 114 0.29 -1.61 -10.99
C ILE A 114 -0.50 -0.49 -11.68
N LEU A 115 -0.06 -0.05 -12.86
CA LEU A 115 -0.75 0.97 -13.65
C LEU A 115 -1.30 0.35 -14.95
N SER A 116 -2.61 0.40 -15.15
CA SER A 116 -3.24 0.14 -16.44
C SER A 116 -3.56 1.46 -17.15
N VAL A 117 -3.22 1.55 -18.44
CA VAL A 117 -3.40 2.76 -19.25
C VAL A 117 -4.19 2.45 -20.52
N ALA A 118 -5.22 3.24 -20.78
CA ALA A 118 -5.98 3.28 -22.02
C ALA A 118 -5.90 4.68 -22.64
N GLU A 119 -5.86 4.78 -23.97
CA GLU A 119 -5.73 6.05 -24.70
C GLU A 119 -6.79 6.12 -25.80
N SER A 120 -7.33 7.32 -26.03
CA SER A 120 -8.23 7.59 -27.13
C SER A 120 -7.56 7.43 -28.47
N TYR A 121 -8.10 6.55 -29.31
CA TYR A 121 -7.62 6.37 -30.67
C TYR A 121 -8.20 7.48 -31.57
N PRO A 122 -7.40 8.19 -32.38
CA PRO A 122 -7.92 9.17 -33.31
C PRO A 122 -8.71 8.45 -34.41
N CYS A 123 -10.03 8.43 -34.30
CA CYS A 123 -10.90 8.10 -35.43
C CYS A 123 -10.79 9.24 -36.44
N SER A 124 -10.26 8.92 -37.61
CA SER A 124 -10.11 9.81 -38.76
C SER A 124 -11.41 10.59 -39.05
N SER A 125 -11.40 11.91 -38.87
CA SER A 125 -12.16 12.90 -39.67
C SER A 125 -12.46 14.27 -39.00
N THR A 126 -11.70 14.73 -38.01
CA THR A 126 -11.67 16.17 -37.69
C THR A 126 -10.27 16.58 -37.27
N ASN A 127 -9.79 17.71 -37.80
CA ASN A 127 -8.57 18.36 -37.36
C ASN A 127 -8.70 18.72 -35.87
N SER A 128 -8.20 17.89 -34.96
CA SER A 128 -8.18 18.20 -33.55
C SER A 128 -6.76 18.52 -33.11
N GLN A 129 -6.48 19.82 -33.02
CA GLN A 129 -5.46 20.32 -32.07
C GLN A 129 -5.90 20.10 -30.60
N ASP A 130 -7.03 19.42 -30.38
CA ASP A 130 -7.54 19.05 -29.06
C ASP A 130 -6.87 17.77 -28.55
N GLY A 131 -6.49 17.81 -27.27
CA GLY A 131 -5.65 16.83 -26.60
C GLY A 131 -6.17 15.38 -26.60
N HIS A 132 -5.28 14.44 -26.28
CA HIS A 132 -5.64 13.02 -26.19
C HIS A 132 -6.28 12.73 -24.85
N THR A 133 -7.34 11.93 -24.84
CA THR A 133 -7.95 11.49 -23.59
C THR A 133 -7.29 10.20 -23.12
N ILE A 134 -6.81 10.20 -21.88
CA ILE A 134 -6.14 9.06 -21.26
C ILE A 134 -6.93 8.61 -20.05
N GLY A 135 -7.21 7.31 -20.00
CA GLY A 135 -7.78 6.61 -18.86
C GLY A 135 -6.70 5.84 -18.11
N VAL A 136 -6.71 5.93 -16.78
CA VAL A 136 -5.77 5.21 -15.93
C VAL A 136 -6.50 4.47 -14.81
N CYS A 137 -5.99 3.29 -14.49
CA CYS A 137 -6.37 2.52 -13.30
C CYS A 137 -5.09 2.11 -12.58
N ILE A 138 -4.90 2.60 -11.35
CA ILE A 138 -3.74 2.35 -10.52
C ILE A 138 -4.17 1.45 -9.37
N ILE A 139 -3.41 0.38 -9.11
CA ILE A 139 -3.78 -0.63 -8.12
C ILE A 139 -2.60 -0.87 -7.19
N ASP A 140 -2.86 -0.83 -5.89
CA ASP A 140 -1.98 -1.43 -4.89
C ASP A 140 -2.64 -2.71 -4.36
N VAL A 141 -2.09 -3.84 -4.81
CA VAL A 141 -2.58 -5.17 -4.44
C VAL A 141 -2.36 -5.46 -2.95
N SER A 142 -1.34 -4.85 -2.32
CA SER A 142 -1.03 -5.08 -0.91
C SER A 142 -2.02 -4.43 0.05
N THR A 143 -2.73 -3.38 -0.39
CA THR A 143 -3.73 -2.63 0.41
C THR A 143 -5.15 -2.77 -0.15
N SER A 144 -5.31 -3.48 -1.28
CA SER A 144 -6.56 -3.64 -2.06
C SER A 144 -7.20 -2.30 -2.45
N LYS A 145 -6.37 -1.36 -2.91
CA LYS A 145 -6.78 0.00 -3.27
C LYS A 145 -6.71 0.23 -4.78
N PHE A 146 -7.78 0.79 -5.33
CA PHE A 146 -7.94 1.08 -6.75
C PHE A 146 -8.14 2.59 -6.93
N ILE A 147 -7.25 3.24 -7.67
CA ILE A 147 -7.39 4.65 -8.03
C ILE A 147 -7.72 4.73 -9.52
N ILE A 148 -8.85 5.33 -9.86
CA ILE A 148 -9.38 5.33 -11.23
C ILE A 148 -9.63 6.76 -11.69
N GLY A 149 -9.26 7.08 -12.93
CA GLY A 149 -9.69 8.32 -13.56
C GLY A 149 -9.35 8.47 -15.02
N GLN A 150 -9.89 9.54 -15.59
CA GLN A 150 -9.72 9.94 -16.99
C GLN A 150 -9.39 11.43 -17.07
N PHE A 151 -8.43 11.82 -17.91
CA PHE A 151 -8.06 13.21 -18.12
C PHE A 151 -7.71 13.47 -19.57
N GLN A 152 -7.85 14.72 -19.99
CA GLN A 152 -7.30 15.19 -21.26
C GLN A 152 -5.85 15.59 -21.03
N ASP A 153 -4.98 15.13 -21.92
CA ASP A 153 -3.54 15.39 -21.84
C ASP A 153 -3.07 16.10 -23.11
N ASP A 154 -2.00 16.86 -22.95
CA ASP A 154 -1.39 17.61 -24.03
C ASP A 154 -0.56 16.70 -24.96
N PRO A 155 -0.07 17.19 -26.12
CA PRO A 155 0.74 16.40 -27.03
C PRO A 155 2.01 15.81 -26.40
N GLU A 156 2.50 16.38 -25.29
CA GLU A 156 3.71 15.96 -24.59
C GLU A 156 3.47 14.99 -23.44
N ARG A 157 2.21 14.79 -23.06
CA ARG A 157 1.78 13.93 -21.97
C ARG A 157 2.23 14.41 -20.59
N HIS A 158 2.20 15.72 -20.34
CA HIS A 158 2.68 16.28 -19.07
C HIS A 158 1.88 15.79 -17.85
N VAL A 159 0.56 15.62 -17.99
CA VAL A 159 -0.29 15.12 -16.89
C VAL A 159 0.05 13.65 -16.60
N LEU A 160 0.17 12.82 -17.63
CA LEU A 160 0.61 11.43 -17.48
C LEU A 160 2.01 11.35 -16.86
N CYS A 161 2.97 12.15 -17.32
CA CYS A 161 4.32 12.18 -16.74
C CYS A 161 4.29 12.53 -15.25
N SER A 162 3.48 13.52 -14.86
CA SER A 162 3.33 13.91 -13.45
C SER A 162 2.78 12.76 -12.60
N ILE A 163 1.77 12.04 -13.10
CA ILE A 163 1.22 10.84 -12.43
C ILE A 163 2.28 9.74 -12.33
N LEU A 164 3.04 9.48 -13.40
CA LEU A 164 4.09 8.46 -13.41
C LEU A 164 5.21 8.78 -12.40
N SER A 165 5.62 10.04 -12.30
CA SER A 165 6.64 10.48 -11.34
C SER A 165 6.14 10.47 -9.89
N GLU A 166 4.83 10.70 -9.67
CA GLU A 166 4.17 10.57 -8.36
C GLU A 166 4.09 9.11 -7.90
N ILE A 167 3.50 8.24 -8.73
CA ILE A 167 3.16 6.87 -8.31
C ILE A 167 4.32 5.88 -8.50
N ARG A 168 5.16 6.09 -9.53
CA ARG A 168 6.29 5.22 -9.89
C ARG A 168 5.88 3.74 -9.98
N PRO A 169 5.05 3.37 -10.96
CA PRO A 169 4.51 2.02 -11.03
C PRO A 169 5.62 1.00 -11.26
N VAL A 170 5.56 -0.13 -10.55
CA VAL A 170 6.50 -1.24 -10.72
C VAL A 170 6.12 -2.15 -11.89
N GLU A 171 4.86 -2.07 -12.32
CA GLU A 171 4.27 -2.89 -13.35
C GLU A 171 3.23 -2.08 -14.14
N ILE A 172 3.25 -2.22 -15.47
CA ILE A 172 2.38 -1.46 -16.38
C ILE A 172 1.60 -2.44 -17.25
N ILE A 173 0.29 -2.25 -17.33
CA ILE A 173 -0.64 -2.98 -18.20
C ILE A 173 -1.05 -2.03 -19.32
N LYS A 174 -0.92 -2.47 -20.56
CA LYS A 174 -1.30 -1.66 -21.73
C LYS A 174 -1.91 -2.51 -22.84
N PRO A 175 -2.81 -1.94 -23.66
CA PRO A 175 -3.26 -2.59 -24.88
C PRO A 175 -2.09 -2.68 -25.88
N ALA A 176 -1.94 -3.85 -26.50
CA ALA A 176 -0.88 -4.09 -27.48
C ALA A 176 -1.10 -3.24 -28.74
N LYS A 177 -0.10 -2.43 -29.10
CA LYS A 177 -0.05 -1.61 -30.33
C LYS A 177 -1.18 -0.57 -30.49
N MET A 178 -1.84 -0.15 -29.41
CA MET A 178 -2.89 0.89 -29.47
C MET A 178 -2.45 2.25 -28.92
N LEU A 179 -1.38 2.31 -28.12
CA LEU A 179 -0.89 3.57 -27.56
C LEU A 179 -0.08 4.36 -28.61
N SER A 180 -0.15 5.69 -28.51
CA SER A 180 0.67 6.59 -29.31
C SER A 180 2.16 6.48 -28.95
N ALA A 181 3.04 6.87 -29.87
CA ALA A 181 4.49 6.81 -29.66
C ALA A 181 4.93 7.74 -28.52
N GLU A 182 4.21 8.84 -28.29
CA GLU A 182 4.37 9.80 -27.21
C GLU A 182 4.06 9.15 -25.86
N THR A 183 2.90 8.50 -25.74
CA THR A 183 2.50 7.77 -24.52
C THR A 183 3.48 6.63 -24.22
N GLU A 184 3.91 5.85 -25.23
CA GLU A 184 4.89 4.78 -25.02
C GLU A 184 6.26 5.32 -24.55
N ARG A 185 6.68 6.49 -25.03
CA ARG A 185 7.89 7.16 -24.57
C ARG A 185 7.74 7.67 -23.14
N ALA A 186 6.61 8.29 -22.81
CA ALA A 186 6.32 8.77 -21.47
C ALA A 186 6.38 7.64 -20.44
N LEU A 187 5.78 6.48 -20.75
CA LEU A 187 5.80 5.29 -19.89
C LEU A 187 7.21 4.75 -19.67
N LYS A 188 8.08 4.78 -20.68
CA LYS A 188 9.47 4.28 -20.57
C LYS A 188 10.41 5.25 -19.84
N ASN A 189 10.24 6.55 -20.06
CA ASN A 189 11.19 7.56 -19.56
C ASN A 189 10.94 7.98 -18.11
N ASN A 190 9.68 7.96 -17.65
CA ASN A 190 9.30 8.46 -16.32
C ASN A 190 9.07 7.33 -15.30
N THR A 191 9.52 6.11 -15.61
CA THR A 191 9.38 4.94 -14.71
C THR A 191 10.70 4.17 -14.59
N ARG A 192 10.85 3.43 -13.49
CA ARG A 192 12.08 2.72 -13.14
C ARG A 192 12.02 1.26 -13.55
N ASP A 193 12.31 1.01 -14.81
CA ASP A 193 12.34 -0.34 -15.42
C ASP A 193 11.11 -1.20 -15.01
N PRO A 194 9.89 -0.76 -15.40
CA PRO A 194 8.67 -1.43 -15.00
C PRO A 194 8.51 -2.75 -15.78
N LEU A 195 7.85 -3.72 -15.15
CA LEU A 195 7.39 -4.90 -15.88
C LEU A 195 6.23 -4.50 -16.81
N ILE A 196 6.41 -4.60 -18.13
CA ILE A 196 5.39 -4.22 -19.11
C ILE A 196 4.58 -5.45 -19.56
N ASN A 197 3.25 -5.36 -19.45
CA ASN A 197 2.29 -6.34 -19.90
C ASN A 197 1.46 -5.78 -21.07
N GLY A 198 1.71 -6.30 -22.27
CA GLY A 198 0.90 -6.00 -23.45
C GLY A 198 -0.25 -6.99 -23.59
N LEU A 199 -1.47 -6.54 -23.32
CA LEU A 199 -2.70 -7.34 -23.47
C LEU A 199 -3.30 -7.18 -24.86
N LEU A 200 -3.89 -8.24 -25.41
CA LEU A 200 -4.61 -8.21 -26.67
C LEU A 200 -5.86 -7.31 -26.58
N PRO A 201 -6.03 -6.31 -27.48
CA PRO A 201 -7.19 -5.44 -27.48
C PRO A 201 -8.52 -6.17 -27.59
N SER A 202 -9.54 -5.68 -26.89
CA SER A 202 -10.93 -6.16 -26.86
C SER A 202 -11.15 -7.59 -26.32
N THR A 203 -10.16 -8.48 -26.36
CA THR A 203 -10.23 -9.85 -25.80
C THR A 203 -9.68 -9.91 -24.38
N GLU A 204 -8.44 -9.45 -24.19
CA GLU A 204 -7.74 -9.42 -22.91
C GLU A 204 -7.85 -8.03 -22.28
N PHE A 205 -7.65 -6.98 -23.06
CA PHE A 205 -7.88 -5.60 -22.61
C PHE A 205 -9.33 -5.21 -22.91
N TRP A 206 -10.20 -5.29 -21.91
CA TRP A 206 -11.63 -5.10 -22.10
C TRP A 206 -12.02 -3.65 -22.41
N ASP A 207 -13.04 -3.51 -23.24
CA ASP A 207 -13.71 -2.23 -23.51
C ASP A 207 -14.63 -1.86 -22.33
N ALA A 208 -15.12 -0.62 -22.28
CA ALA A 208 -15.95 -0.15 -21.17
C ALA A 208 -17.20 -1.02 -20.96
N GLU A 209 -17.94 -1.38 -22.01
CA GLU A 209 -19.17 -2.19 -21.91
C GLU A 209 -18.92 -3.57 -21.29
N LYS A 210 -17.86 -4.26 -21.75
CA LYS A 210 -17.47 -5.56 -21.18
C LYS A 210 -17.04 -5.44 -19.72
N THR A 211 -16.38 -4.34 -19.39
CA THR A 211 -15.92 -4.05 -18.04
C THR A 211 -17.11 -3.83 -17.10
N ILE A 212 -18.11 -3.06 -17.53
CA ILE A 212 -19.35 -2.83 -16.77
C ILE A 212 -20.04 -4.16 -16.47
N HIS A 213 -20.26 -4.99 -17.50
CA HIS A 213 -20.90 -6.29 -17.34
C HIS A 213 -20.09 -7.22 -16.41
N ALA A 214 -18.75 -7.20 -16.49
CA ALA A 214 -17.92 -7.99 -15.59
C ALA A 214 -18.03 -7.51 -14.13
N ILE A 215 -18.00 -6.20 -13.89
CA ILE A 215 -18.16 -5.61 -12.56
C ILE A 215 -19.53 -5.94 -11.96
N GLU A 216 -20.59 -5.77 -12.73
CA GLU A 216 -21.95 -6.15 -12.31
C GLU A 216 -22.00 -7.63 -11.89
N GLN A 217 -21.32 -8.54 -12.61
CA GLN A 217 -21.25 -9.94 -12.21
C GLN A 217 -20.51 -10.17 -10.88
N TYR A 218 -19.40 -9.47 -10.65
CA TYR A 218 -18.63 -9.60 -9.40
C TYR A 218 -19.44 -9.16 -8.18
N TYR A 219 -20.16 -8.05 -8.27
CA TYR A 219 -20.95 -7.53 -7.14
C TYR A 219 -22.34 -8.17 -7.01
N SER A 220 -23.00 -8.55 -8.12
CA SER A 220 -24.32 -9.23 -8.09
C SER A 220 -24.26 -10.64 -7.49
N SER A 221 -23.10 -11.31 -7.55
CA SER A 221 -22.94 -12.67 -7.01
C SER A 221 -22.91 -12.70 -5.47
N SER A 222 -22.74 -11.55 -4.82
CA SER A 222 -22.70 -11.39 -3.36
C SER A 222 -24.09 -11.35 -2.72
N ASP A 223 -25.14 -11.00 -3.49
CA ASP A 223 -26.51 -10.81 -2.99
C ASP A 223 -27.21 -12.08 -2.49
N ASN A 224 -26.68 -13.28 -2.80
CA ASN A 224 -27.35 -14.54 -2.48
C ASN A 224 -27.05 -15.13 -1.09
N LEU A 225 -26.23 -14.48 -0.25
CA LEU A 225 -25.89 -14.97 1.09
C LEU A 225 -26.66 -14.30 2.24
N THR A 226 -27.43 -13.23 2.00
CA THR A 226 -28.20 -12.53 3.05
C THR A 226 -29.64 -12.25 2.65
N ALA A 227 -30.40 -13.30 2.34
CA ALA A 227 -31.86 -13.24 2.34
C ALA A 227 -32.42 -13.46 3.75
N SER A 228 -32.22 -12.47 4.64
CA SER A 228 -33.11 -12.26 5.79
C SER A 228 -33.28 -10.77 6.01
N ARG A 229 -34.22 -10.20 5.26
CA ARG A 229 -34.72 -8.83 5.44
C ARG A 229 -35.44 -8.77 6.78
N ASN A 230 -34.92 -7.97 7.71
CA ASN A 230 -35.67 -6.98 8.50
C ASN A 230 -34.83 -6.50 9.69
N THR A 231 -34.21 -5.33 9.59
CA THR A 231 -34.20 -4.28 10.63
C THR A 231 -33.57 -3.00 10.06
N VAL A 232 -34.14 -1.87 10.44
CA VAL A 232 -33.84 -0.53 9.92
C VAL A 232 -32.58 0.00 10.61
N GLY A 233 -31.53 0.28 9.83
CA GLY A 233 -30.36 1.03 10.32
C GLY A 233 -29.06 0.74 9.55
N VAL A 234 -28.62 1.70 8.73
CA VAL A 234 -27.29 1.84 8.11
C VAL A 234 -26.86 0.69 7.17
N GLN A 235 -27.13 0.89 5.88
CA GLN A 235 -26.68 0.03 4.78
C GLN A 235 -25.16 0.14 4.60
N ASN A 236 -24.43 -0.92 4.91
CA ASN A 236 -23.09 -1.20 4.37
C ASN A 236 -23.08 -2.69 4.01
N ASN A 237 -23.74 -3.02 2.89
CA ASN A 237 -23.86 -4.40 2.43
C ASN A 237 -22.65 -4.76 1.57
N VAL A 238 -21.94 -5.81 1.98
CA VAL A 238 -21.00 -6.56 1.14
C VAL A 238 -21.79 -7.08 -0.07
N GLY A 239 -21.68 -6.39 -1.21
CA GLY A 239 -22.40 -6.74 -2.45
C GLY A 239 -23.00 -5.58 -3.24
N CYS A 240 -23.03 -4.36 -2.71
CA CYS A 240 -23.45 -3.20 -3.50
C CYS A 240 -22.27 -2.68 -4.36
N LEU A 241 -22.57 -2.20 -5.57
CA LEU A 241 -21.60 -1.54 -6.43
C LEU A 241 -21.04 -0.28 -5.71
N PRO A 242 -19.71 -0.13 -5.56
CA PRO A 242 -19.11 1.06 -4.96
C PRO A 242 -19.58 2.36 -5.62
N ASP A 243 -19.84 3.40 -4.81
CA ASP A 243 -20.39 4.69 -5.25
C ASP A 243 -19.63 5.29 -6.45
N LEU A 244 -18.29 5.27 -6.40
CA LEU A 244 -17.46 5.77 -7.49
C LEU A 244 -17.68 5.01 -8.80
N LEU A 245 -17.83 3.67 -8.74
CA LEU A 245 -18.07 2.88 -9.95
C LEU A 245 -19.46 3.17 -10.50
N SER A 246 -20.47 3.31 -9.65
CA SER A 246 -21.81 3.74 -10.03
C SER A 246 -21.78 5.10 -10.73
N GLU A 247 -21.11 6.09 -10.14
CA GLU A 247 -20.93 7.43 -10.74
C GLU A 247 -20.19 7.39 -12.09
N LEU A 248 -19.16 6.56 -12.22
CA LEU A 248 -18.41 6.39 -13.48
C LEU A 248 -19.28 5.78 -14.59
N ILE A 249 -20.17 4.85 -14.24
CA ILE A 249 -21.08 4.19 -15.17
C ILE A 249 -22.20 5.14 -15.60
N GLU A 250 -22.82 5.85 -14.65
CA GLU A 250 -23.88 6.81 -14.92
C GLU A 250 -23.41 8.00 -15.79
N ALA A 251 -22.16 8.43 -15.63
CA ALA A 251 -21.61 9.56 -16.38
C ALA A 251 -21.49 9.31 -17.90
N GLY A 252 -21.35 8.06 -18.36
CA GLY A 252 -21.32 7.66 -19.77
C GLY A 252 -20.13 8.14 -20.63
N ASP A 253 -19.46 9.24 -20.28
CA ASP A 253 -18.35 9.87 -21.03
C ASP A 253 -16.95 9.35 -20.60
N ARG A 254 -16.90 8.41 -19.64
CA ARG A 254 -15.66 7.98 -18.97
C ARG A 254 -15.17 6.61 -19.45
N VAL A 255 -15.28 6.39 -20.76
CA VAL A 255 -15.04 5.12 -21.43
C VAL A 255 -13.60 4.62 -21.22
N TYR A 256 -12.60 5.51 -21.23
CA TYR A 256 -11.20 5.12 -21.12
C TYR A 256 -10.79 4.75 -19.70
N ALA A 257 -11.35 5.41 -18.68
CA ALA A 257 -11.16 5.00 -17.28
C ALA A 257 -11.71 3.58 -17.05
N LEU A 258 -12.91 3.30 -17.56
CA LEU A 258 -13.52 1.97 -17.47
C LEU A 258 -12.74 0.93 -18.28
N SER A 259 -12.25 1.26 -19.48
CA SER A 259 -11.41 0.33 -20.25
C SER A 259 -10.07 0.04 -19.56
N ALA A 260 -9.44 1.05 -18.95
CA ALA A 260 -8.24 0.85 -18.14
C ALA A 260 -8.50 -0.07 -16.94
N LEU A 261 -9.64 0.09 -16.26
CA LEU A 261 -10.10 -0.83 -15.22
C LEU A 261 -10.32 -2.24 -15.79
N GLY A 262 -10.90 -2.37 -16.98
CA GLY A 262 -11.10 -3.66 -17.67
C GLY A 262 -9.79 -4.42 -17.92
N GLY A 263 -8.77 -3.73 -18.41
CA GLY A 263 -7.43 -4.30 -18.56
C GLY A 263 -6.83 -4.77 -17.24
N SER A 264 -7.03 -4.00 -16.17
CA SER A 264 -6.60 -4.39 -14.82
C SER A 264 -7.36 -5.62 -14.30
N LEU A 265 -8.69 -5.68 -14.46
CA LEU A 265 -9.52 -6.78 -13.98
C LEU A 265 -9.18 -8.09 -14.71
N PHE A 266 -8.99 -8.04 -16.03
CA PHE A 266 -8.54 -9.20 -16.78
C PHE A 266 -7.17 -9.69 -16.29
N TYR A 267 -6.24 -8.77 -16.02
CA TYR A 267 -4.93 -9.13 -15.49
C TYR A 267 -5.02 -9.76 -14.10
N LEU A 268 -5.79 -9.17 -13.19
CA LEU A 268 -6.03 -9.75 -11.86
C LEU A 268 -6.68 -11.14 -11.93
N LYS A 269 -7.57 -11.35 -12.90
CA LYS A 269 -8.16 -12.67 -13.21
C LYS A 269 -7.13 -13.67 -13.73
N GLN A 270 -6.18 -13.23 -14.56
CA GLN A 270 -5.07 -14.06 -15.01
C GLN A 270 -4.14 -14.45 -13.85
N VAL A 271 -4.00 -13.57 -12.86
CA VAL A 271 -3.15 -13.76 -11.68
C VAL A 271 -3.87 -14.53 -10.56
N LEU A 272 -5.20 -14.72 -10.66
CA LEU A 272 -6.07 -15.39 -9.68
C LEU A 272 -6.23 -14.59 -8.36
N LEU A 273 -6.32 -13.26 -8.48
CA LEU A 273 -6.50 -12.33 -7.35
C LEU A 273 -7.81 -11.52 -7.42
N ASP A 274 -8.53 -11.55 -8.55
CA ASP A 274 -9.78 -10.83 -8.76
C ASP A 274 -10.84 -11.16 -7.70
N ASP A 275 -11.15 -12.44 -7.50
CA ASP A 275 -12.15 -12.91 -6.52
C ASP A 275 -11.76 -12.57 -5.06
N LYS A 276 -10.46 -12.36 -4.80
CA LYS A 276 -9.93 -12.09 -3.47
C LYS A 276 -9.94 -10.59 -3.15
N LEU A 277 -9.58 -9.75 -4.13
CA LEU A 277 -9.40 -8.32 -3.91
C LEU A 277 -10.71 -7.53 -4.01
N LEU A 278 -11.55 -7.85 -5.00
CA LEU A 278 -12.74 -7.05 -5.33
C LEU A 278 -13.79 -6.93 -4.21
N PRO A 279 -14.12 -7.98 -3.43
CA PRO A 279 -15.20 -7.89 -2.43
C PRO A 279 -14.97 -6.82 -1.35
N CYS A 280 -13.70 -6.52 -1.04
CA CYS A 280 -13.31 -5.54 -0.02
C CYS A 280 -12.40 -4.44 -0.60
N ALA A 281 -12.46 -4.21 -1.91
CA ALA A 281 -11.65 -3.21 -2.60
C ALA A 281 -12.12 -1.79 -2.29
N GLU A 282 -11.17 -0.88 -2.11
CA GLU A 282 -11.43 0.55 -1.92
C GLU A 282 -11.18 1.28 -3.24
N PHE A 283 -12.22 1.96 -3.76
CA PHE A 283 -12.14 2.72 -5.01
C PHE A 283 -12.05 4.21 -4.74
N GLU A 284 -10.96 4.84 -5.19
CA GLU A 284 -10.74 6.28 -5.11
C GLU A 284 -10.68 6.93 -6.50
N PRO A 285 -11.22 8.15 -6.66
CA PRO A 285 -11.04 8.93 -7.88
C PRO A 285 -9.61 9.45 -7.98
N LEU A 286 -9.06 9.45 -9.19
CA LEU A 286 -7.83 10.17 -9.48
C LEU A 286 -8.07 11.68 -9.32
N THR A 287 -7.28 12.35 -8.49
CA THR A 287 -7.54 13.75 -8.11
C THR A 287 -7.34 14.76 -9.24
N CYS A 288 -6.56 14.42 -10.27
CA CYS A 288 -6.41 15.21 -11.50
C CYS A 288 -7.55 14.98 -12.51
N SER A 289 -8.37 13.96 -12.28
CA SER A 289 -9.54 13.70 -13.09
C SER A 289 -10.64 14.61 -12.58
N GLY A 290 -11.23 15.44 -13.45
CA GLY A 290 -12.34 16.35 -13.12
C GLY A 290 -13.64 15.62 -12.73
N LEU A 291 -13.53 14.48 -12.03
CA LEU A 291 -14.59 13.50 -11.79
C LEU A 291 -15.63 14.03 -10.83
N ILE A 292 -15.22 14.74 -9.77
CA ILE A 292 -16.09 14.94 -8.60
C ILE A 292 -16.28 16.40 -8.19
N ASN A 293 -15.45 17.37 -8.58
CA ASN A 293 -15.76 18.80 -8.38
C ASN A 293 -14.75 19.67 -9.14
N ASN A 294 -15.22 20.72 -9.83
CA ASN A 294 -14.38 21.71 -10.52
C ASN A 294 -13.50 22.56 -9.57
N MET A 295 -13.54 22.30 -8.26
CA MET A 295 -12.78 23.01 -7.24
C MET A 295 -11.44 22.30 -7.01
N ARG A 296 -10.33 22.93 -7.44
CA ARG A 296 -8.97 22.45 -7.16
C ARG A 296 -8.74 22.45 -5.64
N LYS A 297 -8.52 21.26 -5.06
CA LYS A 297 -8.24 21.10 -3.61
C LYS A 297 -6.75 21.05 -3.27
N HIS A 298 -5.89 20.86 -4.26
CA HIS A 298 -4.46 20.67 -4.06
C HIS A 298 -3.63 21.53 -5.03
N MET A 299 -2.42 21.87 -4.59
CA MET A 299 -1.37 22.42 -5.43
C MET A 299 -0.92 21.38 -6.45
N ILE A 300 -0.65 21.81 -7.68
CA ILE A 300 -0.09 20.97 -8.73
C ILE A 300 1.44 21.03 -8.66
N LEU A 301 2.06 19.86 -8.53
CA LEU A 301 3.50 19.64 -8.69
C LEU A 301 3.69 18.77 -9.93
N ASP A 302 4.38 19.29 -10.95
CA ASP A 302 4.67 18.52 -12.15
C ASP A 302 5.88 17.58 -11.94
N ALA A 303 6.09 16.68 -12.90
CA ALA A 303 7.22 15.75 -12.89
C ALA A 303 8.57 16.47 -12.70
N ALA A 304 8.75 17.61 -13.40
CA ALA A 304 9.96 18.42 -13.30
C ALA A 304 10.15 18.98 -11.88
N ALA A 305 9.11 19.50 -11.24
CA ALA A 305 9.16 19.98 -9.86
C ALA A 305 9.48 18.85 -8.87
N LEU A 306 8.84 17.68 -9.01
CA LEU A 306 9.08 16.52 -8.14
C LEU A 306 10.53 16.04 -8.18
N GLU A 307 11.15 16.05 -9.37
CA GLU A 307 12.52 15.61 -9.60
C GLU A 307 13.56 16.68 -9.26
N ASN A 308 13.37 17.92 -9.71
CA ASN A 308 14.35 19.00 -9.59
C ASN A 308 14.46 19.52 -8.15
N LEU A 309 13.37 19.46 -7.38
CA LEU A 309 13.34 19.83 -5.96
C LEU A 309 13.70 18.67 -5.02
N GLU A 310 13.98 17.47 -5.56
CA GLU A 310 14.36 16.28 -4.78
C GLU A 310 13.35 15.97 -3.64
N ILE A 311 12.05 16.01 -3.99
CA ILE A 311 10.95 15.90 -3.01
C ILE A 311 10.88 14.49 -2.42
N LEU A 312 10.82 13.50 -3.29
CA LEU A 312 10.69 12.09 -2.89
C LEU A 312 12.01 11.34 -2.94
N GLU A 313 12.87 11.67 -3.90
CA GLU A 313 14.15 11.01 -4.16
C GLU A 313 15.19 12.00 -4.63
N ASN A 314 16.44 11.72 -4.30
CA ASN A 314 17.58 12.47 -4.78
C ASN A 314 17.96 12.07 -6.21
N ALA A 315 18.91 12.79 -6.81
CA ALA A 315 19.39 12.51 -8.17
C ALA A 315 19.93 11.08 -8.42
N THR A 316 20.32 10.35 -7.36
CA THR A 316 20.81 8.97 -7.45
C THR A 316 19.73 7.92 -7.20
N GLY A 317 18.49 8.33 -6.93
CA GLY A 317 17.35 7.45 -6.63
C GLY A 317 17.26 7.00 -5.17
N GLY A 318 18.07 7.56 -4.27
CA GLY A 318 17.99 7.33 -2.83
C GLY A 318 17.11 8.35 -2.11
N LEU A 319 16.77 8.07 -0.84
CA LEU A 319 15.98 8.97 0.00
C LEU A 319 16.83 10.05 0.70
N SER A 320 18.15 9.88 0.73
CA SER A 320 19.04 10.76 1.47
C SER A 320 19.04 12.18 0.88
N GLY A 321 18.79 13.17 1.73
CA GLY A 321 18.76 14.58 1.36
C GLY A 321 17.47 15.00 0.64
N THR A 322 16.36 14.30 0.86
CA THR A 322 15.06 14.62 0.27
C THR A 322 14.14 15.34 1.27
N LEU A 323 13.13 16.04 0.75
CA LEU A 323 12.10 16.64 1.61
C LEU A 323 11.34 15.56 2.40
N TYR A 324 11.05 14.42 1.76
CA TYR A 324 10.38 13.30 2.41
C TYR A 324 11.16 12.75 3.60
N GLU A 325 12.47 12.51 3.46
CA GLU A 325 13.31 12.04 4.57
C GLU A 325 13.29 13.00 5.76
N GLN A 326 13.42 14.30 5.49
CA GLN A 326 13.45 15.33 6.53
C GLN A 326 12.12 15.44 7.31
N LEU A 327 10.98 15.20 6.64
CA LEU A 327 9.65 15.28 7.28
C LEU A 327 9.19 13.96 7.90
N ASN A 328 9.82 12.84 7.52
CA ASN A 328 9.35 11.51 7.87
C ASN A 328 9.88 11.03 9.22
N HIS A 329 9.11 11.35 10.25
CA HIS A 329 9.20 10.81 11.60
C HIS A 329 8.02 9.89 11.94
N CYS A 330 7.21 9.46 10.96
CA CYS A 330 6.09 8.54 11.16
C CYS A 330 6.58 7.19 11.72
N VAL A 331 5.84 6.64 12.69
CA VAL A 331 6.19 5.32 13.28
C VAL A 331 5.56 4.16 12.53
N THR A 332 4.48 4.39 11.78
CA THR A 332 3.73 3.35 11.08
C THR A 332 3.97 3.33 9.57
N GLY A 333 3.82 2.16 8.94
CA GLY A 333 3.93 2.02 7.47
C GLY A 333 2.86 2.82 6.72
N PHE A 334 1.62 2.78 7.20
CA PHE A 334 0.50 3.54 6.63
C PHE A 334 0.63 5.05 6.85
N GLY A 335 1.17 5.51 7.97
CA GLY A 335 1.51 6.92 8.20
C GLY A 335 2.59 7.43 7.24
N LYS A 336 3.62 6.62 6.96
CA LYS A 336 4.65 6.93 5.95
C LYS A 336 4.07 7.09 4.54
N ARG A 337 3.18 6.18 4.13
CA ARG A 337 2.46 6.26 2.85
C ARG A 337 1.58 7.50 2.77
N MET A 338 0.87 7.82 3.85
CA MET A 338 0.01 9.01 3.91
C MET A 338 0.82 10.31 3.84
N LEU A 339 1.96 10.41 4.55
CA LEU A 339 2.86 11.56 4.47
C LEU A 339 3.34 11.79 3.04
N LYS A 340 3.75 10.72 2.34
CA LYS A 340 4.17 10.80 0.93
C LYS A 340 3.06 11.39 0.06
N ARG A 341 1.81 10.96 0.25
CA ARG A 341 0.63 11.51 -0.44
C ARG A 341 0.41 12.99 -0.13
N TRP A 342 0.59 13.40 1.13
CA TRP A 342 0.43 14.81 1.54
C TRP A 342 1.50 15.71 0.93
N ILE A 343 2.74 15.23 0.81
CA ILE A 343 3.85 16.00 0.24
C ILE A 343 3.66 16.21 -1.28
N VAL A 344 3.24 15.17 -2.01
CA VAL A 344 3.01 15.28 -3.46
C VAL A 344 1.72 16.04 -3.78
N ARG A 345 0.80 16.15 -2.82
CA ARG A 345 -0.47 16.88 -2.95
C ARG A 345 -0.67 17.90 -1.84
N PRO A 346 0.12 19.00 -1.79
CA PRO A 346 -0.09 20.08 -0.84
C PRO A 346 -1.49 20.67 -1.01
N LEU A 347 -2.08 21.22 0.06
CA LEU A 347 -3.44 21.74 0.01
C LEU A 347 -3.52 23.07 -0.76
N TYR A 348 -4.67 23.31 -1.39
CA TYR A 348 -5.04 24.61 -1.98
C TYR A 348 -6.37 25.08 -1.38
N ASP A 349 -6.47 25.03 -0.05
CA ASP A 349 -7.59 25.51 0.75
C ASP A 349 -7.05 26.08 2.06
N CYS A 350 -7.23 27.38 2.29
CA CYS A 350 -6.68 28.06 3.45
C CYS A 350 -7.24 27.49 4.76
N LYS A 351 -8.54 27.12 4.78
CA LYS A 351 -9.16 26.56 5.99
C LYS A 351 -8.56 25.20 6.34
N ALA A 352 -8.41 24.31 5.36
CA ALA A 352 -7.81 23.00 5.58
C ALA A 352 -6.34 23.10 6.05
N ILE A 353 -5.59 24.09 5.56
CA ILE A 353 -4.21 24.32 6.00
C ILE A 353 -4.18 24.82 7.45
N GLN A 354 -4.99 25.82 7.80
CA GLN A 354 -5.09 26.34 9.17
C GLN A 354 -5.53 25.27 10.16
N GLN A 355 -6.42 24.36 9.74
CA GLN A 355 -6.84 23.20 10.52
C GLN A 355 -5.68 22.24 10.85
N ARG A 356 -4.78 21.98 9.88
CA ARG A 356 -3.56 21.18 10.11
C ARG A 356 -2.58 21.91 11.02
N GLN A 357 -2.35 23.20 10.78
CA GLN A 357 -1.47 24.04 11.61
C GLN A 357 -1.94 24.05 13.07
N GLY A 358 -3.24 24.18 13.31
CA GLY A 358 -3.83 24.10 14.65
C GLY A 358 -3.57 22.75 15.34
N ALA A 359 -3.77 21.64 14.62
CA ALA A 359 -3.49 20.31 15.15
C ALA A 359 -1.99 20.10 15.46
N ILE A 360 -1.10 20.57 14.59
CA ILE A 360 0.35 20.51 14.80
C ILE A 360 0.76 21.34 16.03
N ALA A 361 0.25 22.56 16.16
CA ALA A 361 0.51 23.41 17.32
C ALA A 361 0.09 22.76 18.64
N ILE A 362 -1.05 22.06 18.66
CA ILE A 362 -1.51 21.28 19.83
C ILE A 362 -0.50 20.19 20.18
N PHE A 363 -0.02 19.41 19.21
CA PHE A 363 0.97 18.35 19.46
C PHE A 363 2.36 18.86 19.85
N LYS A 364 2.74 20.08 19.46
CA LYS A 364 3.98 20.74 19.94
C LYS A 364 3.84 21.27 21.38
N GLY A 365 2.64 21.72 21.74
CA GLY A 365 2.35 22.30 23.06
C GLY A 365 1.75 21.30 24.04
N VAL A 366 0.50 21.56 24.45
CA VAL A 366 -0.22 20.80 25.49
C VAL A 366 -0.41 19.31 25.18
N GLY A 367 -0.39 18.91 23.92
CA GLY A 367 -0.58 17.54 23.46
C GLY A 367 0.71 16.73 23.30
N HIS A 368 1.88 17.28 23.64
CA HIS A 368 3.17 16.64 23.40
C HIS A 368 3.29 15.26 24.08
N GLU A 369 2.91 15.13 25.34
CA GLU A 369 2.98 13.86 26.07
C GLU A 369 2.05 12.80 25.45
N CYS A 370 0.83 13.19 25.07
CA CYS A 370 -0.11 12.33 24.37
C CYS A 370 0.44 11.84 23.02
N ALA A 371 1.09 12.73 22.25
CA ALA A 371 1.71 12.39 20.98
C ALA A 371 2.86 11.38 21.15
N MET A 372 3.71 11.57 22.16
CA MET A 372 4.81 10.65 22.44
C MET A 372 4.32 9.29 22.93
N GLN A 373 3.26 9.25 23.73
CA GLN A 373 2.61 8.01 24.14
C GLN A 373 1.95 7.29 22.95
N PHE A 374 1.23 8.02 22.09
CA PHE A 374 0.67 7.48 20.84
C PHE A 374 1.75 6.83 19.97
N ARG A 375 2.87 7.50 19.75
CA ARG A 375 4.01 6.95 18.99
C ARG A 375 4.54 5.66 19.61
N LYS A 376 4.66 5.61 20.94
CA LYS A 376 5.14 4.43 21.68
C LYS A 376 4.19 3.24 21.55
N ASP A 377 2.89 3.50 21.50
CA ASP A 377 1.88 2.46 21.34
C ASP A 377 1.87 1.92 19.90
N LEU A 378 2.00 2.80 18.90
CA LEU A 378 1.93 2.41 17.49
C LEU A 378 3.25 1.85 16.92
N CYS A 379 4.42 2.16 17.51
CA CYS A 379 5.70 1.73 16.95
C CYS A 379 5.93 0.21 16.95
N ARG A 380 5.15 -0.54 17.75
CA ARG A 380 5.21 -2.01 17.85
C ARG A 380 4.22 -2.70 16.91
N LEU A 381 3.34 -1.94 16.26
CA LEU A 381 2.32 -2.50 15.39
C LEU A 381 2.95 -2.99 14.08
N PRO A 382 2.46 -4.13 13.54
CA PRO A 382 2.74 -4.47 12.16
C PRO A 382 2.08 -3.45 11.21
N ASP A 383 2.36 -3.56 9.92
CA ASP A 383 1.66 -2.75 8.92
C ASP A 383 0.18 -3.16 8.84
N MET A 384 -0.65 -2.50 9.65
CA MET A 384 -2.06 -2.84 9.84
C MET A 384 -2.87 -2.72 8.56
N GLU A 385 -2.56 -1.76 7.68
CA GLU A 385 -3.28 -1.59 6.41
C GLU A 385 -3.11 -2.83 5.52
N ARG A 386 -1.88 -3.32 5.38
CA ARG A 386 -1.57 -4.53 4.61
C ARG A 386 -2.05 -5.80 5.28
N LEU A 387 -1.92 -5.90 6.61
CA LEU A 387 -2.40 -7.05 7.38
C LEU A 387 -3.92 -7.22 7.25
N LEU A 388 -4.68 -6.12 7.35
CA LEU A 388 -6.13 -6.12 7.19
C LEU A 388 -6.53 -6.46 5.74
N ALA A 389 -5.91 -5.83 4.75
CA ALA A 389 -6.16 -6.13 3.33
C ALA A 389 -5.90 -7.62 3.00
N HIS A 390 -4.84 -8.18 3.59
CA HIS A 390 -4.52 -9.60 3.45
C HIS A 390 -5.57 -10.51 4.08
N LEU A 391 -6.08 -10.19 5.29
CA LEU A 391 -7.20 -10.92 5.90
C LEU A 391 -8.48 -10.80 5.08
N PHE A 392 -8.77 -9.61 4.54
CA PHE A 392 -9.94 -9.40 3.67
C PHE A 392 -9.87 -10.24 2.40
N SER A 393 -8.66 -10.40 1.83
CA SER A 393 -8.44 -11.22 0.63
C SER A 393 -8.76 -12.72 0.82
N ARG A 394 -8.94 -13.16 2.07
CA ARG A 394 -9.28 -14.54 2.43
C ARG A 394 -10.78 -14.76 2.66
N CYS A 395 -11.62 -13.71 2.55
CA CYS A 395 -13.09 -13.80 2.69
C CYS A 395 -13.73 -14.71 1.62
N GLY A 396 -13.13 -14.74 0.42
CA GLY A 396 -13.67 -15.42 -0.77
C GLY A 396 -13.25 -16.87 -0.93
N GLU A 397 -13.41 -17.72 0.08
CA GLU A 397 -13.25 -19.18 -0.08
C GLU A 397 -14.39 -19.80 -0.92
N ASN A 398 -14.68 -19.25 -2.11
CA ASN A 398 -15.51 -19.90 -3.14
C ASN A 398 -14.69 -20.33 -4.37
N GLY A 399 -13.38 -20.07 -4.40
CA GLY A 399 -12.46 -20.47 -5.48
C GLY A 399 -11.70 -21.78 -5.25
N ARG A 400 -11.02 -22.24 -6.30
CA ARG A 400 -10.22 -23.50 -6.45
C ARG A 400 -9.21 -23.83 -5.33
N SER A 401 -9.02 -22.96 -4.34
CA SER A 401 -8.15 -23.18 -3.19
C SER A 401 -8.70 -24.13 -2.12
N LYS A 402 -9.99 -24.52 -2.15
CA LYS A 402 -10.58 -25.49 -1.20
C LYS A 402 -9.90 -26.87 -1.22
N SER A 403 -9.34 -27.26 -2.35
CA SER A 403 -8.76 -28.58 -2.56
C SER A 403 -7.24 -28.64 -2.34
N VAL A 404 -6.59 -27.51 -2.04
CA VAL A 404 -5.13 -27.45 -1.92
C VAL A 404 -4.66 -28.16 -0.65
N VAL A 405 -3.82 -29.18 -0.83
CA VAL A 405 -3.19 -29.94 0.25
C VAL A 405 -1.93 -29.20 0.72
N LEU A 406 -2.03 -28.54 1.86
CA LEU A 406 -0.90 -27.88 2.52
C LEU A 406 -0.39 -28.78 3.66
N TYR A 407 0.93 -28.99 3.71
CA TYR A 407 1.54 -29.89 4.70
C TYR A 407 1.94 -29.18 5.99
N GLU A 408 1.80 -27.85 6.05
CA GLU A 408 2.09 -27.03 7.23
C GLU A 408 0.86 -26.29 7.73
N ASP A 409 0.91 -25.89 9.01
CA ASP A 409 -0.18 -25.26 9.77
C ASP A 409 -0.51 -23.84 9.28
N THR A 410 -1.06 -23.72 8.06
CA THR A 410 -1.62 -22.46 7.54
C THR A 410 -2.69 -21.87 8.44
N ALA A 411 -3.47 -22.73 9.11
CA ALA A 411 -4.41 -22.33 10.14
C ALA A 411 -3.73 -21.60 11.30
N LYS A 412 -2.54 -22.05 11.75
CA LYS A 412 -1.78 -21.35 12.81
C LYS A 412 -1.24 -20.00 12.33
N ARG A 413 -0.77 -19.93 11.09
CA ARG A 413 -0.31 -18.66 10.50
C ARG A 413 -1.46 -17.66 10.37
N LEU A 414 -2.61 -18.13 9.86
CA LEU A 414 -3.83 -17.33 9.75
C LEU A 414 -4.31 -16.87 11.13
N LEU A 415 -4.30 -17.75 12.13
CA LEU A 415 -4.66 -17.39 13.49
C LEU A 415 -3.75 -16.31 14.05
N LYS A 416 -2.42 -16.45 13.89
CA LYS A 416 -1.46 -15.41 14.32
C LYS A 416 -1.69 -14.06 13.62
N GLN A 417 -2.03 -14.08 12.33
CA GLN A 417 -2.37 -12.87 11.59
C GLN A 417 -3.66 -12.24 12.11
N PHE A 418 -4.67 -13.06 12.39
CA PHE A 418 -5.96 -12.62 12.91
C PHE A 418 -5.85 -12.05 14.33
N THR A 419 -5.14 -12.73 15.25
CA THR A 419 -4.90 -12.23 16.62
C THR A 419 -4.05 -10.95 16.60
N ALA A 420 -3.04 -10.86 15.73
CA ALA A 420 -2.27 -9.65 15.54
C ALA A 420 -3.14 -8.49 15.02
N ALA A 421 -4.07 -8.74 14.10
CA ALA A 421 -5.00 -7.74 13.60
C ALA A 421 -5.96 -7.25 14.69
N LEU A 422 -6.55 -8.15 15.49
CA LEU A 422 -7.44 -7.78 16.59
C LEU A 422 -6.72 -6.92 17.64
N ARG A 423 -5.52 -7.34 18.06
CA ARG A 423 -4.69 -6.58 19.01
C ARG A 423 -4.27 -5.23 18.44
N GLY A 424 -3.91 -5.18 17.16
CA GLY A 424 -3.52 -3.95 16.50
C GLY A 424 -4.68 -2.95 16.39
N CYS A 425 -5.87 -3.41 15.99
CA CYS A 425 -7.08 -2.58 15.99
C CYS A 425 -7.42 -2.07 17.39
N GLN A 426 -7.31 -2.91 18.42
CA GLN A 426 -7.53 -2.49 19.81
C GLN A 426 -6.55 -1.42 20.27
N GLN A 427 -5.24 -1.62 20.03
CA GLN A 427 -4.20 -0.67 20.39
C GLN A 427 -4.36 0.67 19.66
N MET A 428 -4.64 0.64 18.35
CA MET A 428 -4.91 1.85 17.57
C MET A 428 -6.13 2.61 18.11
N PHE A 429 -7.23 1.91 18.38
CA PHE A 429 -8.44 2.53 18.91
C PHE A 429 -8.21 3.17 20.28
N GLN A 430 -7.48 2.49 21.18
CA GLN A 430 -7.10 3.01 22.50
C GLN A 430 -6.17 4.23 22.40
N ALA A 431 -5.18 4.19 21.52
CA ALA A 431 -4.24 5.28 21.30
C ALA A 431 -4.95 6.53 20.74
N CYS A 432 -5.81 6.36 19.73
CA CYS A 432 -6.64 7.45 19.19
C CYS A 432 -7.60 8.00 20.27
N SER A 433 -8.23 7.12 21.06
CA SER A 433 -9.14 7.52 22.14
C SER A 433 -8.44 8.30 23.25
N SER A 434 -7.15 8.04 23.51
CA SER A 434 -6.37 8.75 24.52
C SER A 434 -6.09 10.20 24.10
N ILE A 435 -5.95 10.47 22.80
CA ILE A 435 -5.78 11.83 22.25
C ILE A 435 -7.08 12.64 22.34
N ARG A 436 -8.23 11.97 22.47
CA ARG A 436 -9.54 12.65 22.58
C ARG A 436 -9.62 13.65 23.74
N VAL A 437 -8.79 13.52 24.77
CA VAL A 437 -8.68 14.53 25.85
C VAL A 437 -8.34 15.92 25.31
N LEU A 438 -7.69 16.02 24.16
CA LEU A 438 -7.29 17.27 23.52
C LEU A 438 -8.43 17.94 22.73
N THR A 439 -9.57 17.26 22.52
CA THR A 439 -10.74 17.82 21.82
C THR A 439 -11.42 18.87 22.71
N GLY A 440 -11.23 20.16 22.39
CA GLY A 440 -11.68 21.27 23.23
C GLY A 440 -10.65 22.39 23.36
N THR A 441 -9.42 22.16 22.91
CA THR A 441 -8.36 23.17 22.83
C THR A 441 -8.61 24.09 21.62
N GLU A 442 -8.20 25.36 21.70
CA GLU A 442 -8.25 26.27 20.54
C GLU A 442 -7.44 25.67 19.36
N GLY A 443 -7.99 25.71 18.15
CA GLY A 443 -7.38 25.10 16.96
C GLY A 443 -7.63 23.60 16.78
N SER A 444 -8.40 22.94 17.66
CA SER A 444 -8.64 21.49 17.59
C SER A 444 -9.67 21.05 16.56
N SER A 445 -10.09 21.87 15.60
CA SER A 445 -11.21 21.52 14.69
C SER A 445 -10.94 20.26 13.87
N LEU A 446 -9.71 20.06 13.38
CA LEU A 446 -9.34 18.83 12.67
C LEU A 446 -9.37 17.62 13.61
N LEU A 447 -8.76 17.74 14.79
CA LEU A 447 -8.75 16.68 15.80
C LEU A 447 -10.17 16.34 16.29
N ASN A 448 -11.05 17.33 16.42
CA ASN A 448 -12.45 17.13 16.76
C ASN A 448 -13.15 16.33 15.68
N ASP A 449 -12.92 16.65 14.41
CA ASP A 449 -13.52 15.94 13.28
C ASP A 449 -13.01 14.50 13.19
N LEU A 450 -11.71 14.28 13.40
CA LEU A 450 -11.07 12.96 13.37
C LEU A 450 -11.44 12.07 14.56
N LEU A 451 -11.59 12.64 15.75
CA LEU A 451 -11.82 11.88 16.99
C LEU A 451 -13.29 11.85 17.43
N SER A 452 -14.17 12.57 16.73
CA SER A 452 -15.62 12.50 16.97
C SER A 452 -16.16 11.11 16.61
N PRO A 453 -16.84 10.41 17.53
CA PRO A 453 -17.43 9.10 17.27
C PRO A 453 -18.40 9.15 16.09
N GLY A 454 -18.21 8.27 15.11
CA GLY A 454 -19.09 8.15 13.94
C GLY A 454 -18.90 9.20 12.85
N LYS A 455 -18.03 10.20 13.04
CA LYS A 455 -17.57 11.12 11.98
C LYS A 455 -16.20 10.68 11.47
N GLY A 456 -15.20 10.74 12.35
CA GLY A 456 -13.84 10.30 12.05
C GLY A 456 -13.54 8.92 12.66
N LEU A 457 -13.59 8.82 13.98
CA LEU A 457 -13.27 7.58 14.69
C LEU A 457 -14.47 6.61 14.63
N PRO A 458 -14.31 5.41 14.06
CA PRO A 458 -15.39 4.45 13.95
C PRO A 458 -15.72 3.84 15.31
N ASP A 459 -17.02 3.58 15.55
CA ASP A 459 -17.45 2.84 16.74
C ASP A 459 -17.16 1.35 16.55
N VAL A 460 -16.03 0.92 17.11
CA VAL A 460 -15.50 -0.45 17.07
C VAL A 460 -15.37 -1.08 18.45
N SER A 461 -15.69 -0.35 19.54
CA SER A 461 -15.51 -0.89 20.90
C SER A 461 -16.39 -2.11 21.14
N SER A 462 -17.67 -2.04 20.74
CA SER A 462 -18.61 -3.16 20.83
C SER A 462 -18.16 -4.40 20.05
N ILE A 463 -17.55 -4.19 18.89
CA ILE A 463 -17.03 -5.27 18.04
C ILE A 463 -15.80 -5.92 18.71
N LEU A 464 -14.88 -5.11 19.24
CA LEU A 464 -13.70 -5.61 19.94
C LEU A 464 -14.04 -6.33 21.25
N ASP A 465 -15.05 -5.84 21.98
CA ASP A 465 -15.55 -6.49 23.18
C ASP A 465 -16.11 -7.88 22.86
N TYR A 466 -16.89 -8.02 21.79
CA TYR A 466 -17.37 -9.33 21.31
C TYR A 466 -16.22 -10.31 21.02
N PHE A 467 -15.17 -9.89 20.30
CA PHE A 467 -14.03 -10.77 19.99
C PHE A 467 -13.16 -11.09 21.21
N ARG A 468 -13.09 -10.20 22.21
CA ARG A 468 -12.41 -10.47 23.48
C ARG A 468 -13.17 -11.53 24.28
N ASP A 469 -14.51 -11.44 24.28
CA ASP A 469 -15.37 -12.32 25.06
C ASP A 469 -15.67 -13.64 24.33
N ALA A 470 -15.21 -13.81 23.08
CA ALA A 470 -15.38 -15.03 22.29
C ALA A 470 -14.30 -16.10 22.56
N PHE A 471 -13.04 -15.71 22.77
CA PHE A 471 -11.92 -16.63 23.00
C PHE A 471 -10.70 -15.93 23.63
N ASP A 472 -9.82 -16.70 24.29
CA ASP A 472 -8.57 -16.17 24.83
C ASP A 472 -7.50 -15.99 23.73
N TRP A 473 -7.12 -14.74 23.47
CA TRP A 473 -6.13 -14.40 22.45
C TRP A 473 -4.71 -14.87 22.80
N SER A 474 -4.37 -14.98 24.09
CA SER A 474 -3.05 -15.40 24.57
C SER A 474 -2.86 -16.90 24.42
N GLU A 475 -3.89 -17.66 24.75
CA GLU A 475 -3.91 -19.11 24.54
C GLU A 475 -3.91 -19.44 23.04
N ALA A 476 -4.64 -18.67 22.24
CA ALA A 476 -4.67 -18.83 20.79
C ALA A 476 -3.29 -18.71 20.13
N ASP A 477 -2.45 -17.77 20.59
CA ASP A 477 -1.09 -17.61 20.07
C ASP A 477 -0.13 -18.74 20.47
N HIS A 478 -0.28 -19.27 21.69
CA HIS A 478 0.59 -20.34 22.21
C HIS A 478 0.22 -21.70 21.62
N ASN A 479 -1.07 -22.05 21.67
CA ASN A 479 -1.57 -23.35 21.22
C ASN A 479 -1.81 -23.40 19.71
N GLY A 480 -1.90 -22.23 19.06
CA GLY A 480 -2.20 -22.13 17.64
C GLY A 480 -3.63 -22.56 17.30
N ARG A 481 -4.55 -22.48 18.27
CA ARG A 481 -5.95 -22.91 18.14
C ARG A 481 -6.85 -21.90 18.85
N ILE A 482 -7.96 -21.53 18.23
CA ILE A 482 -9.02 -20.80 18.92
C ILE A 482 -9.76 -21.79 19.79
N ILE A 483 -9.78 -21.55 21.09
CA ILE A 483 -10.61 -22.30 22.02
C ILE A 483 -11.73 -21.34 22.42
N PRO A 484 -12.98 -21.57 21.99
CA PRO A 484 -14.09 -20.72 22.39
C PRO A 484 -14.29 -20.85 23.91
N LEU A 485 -14.74 -19.76 24.54
CA LEU A 485 -15.17 -19.81 25.94
C LEU A 485 -16.48 -20.60 26.06
N GLU A 486 -16.70 -21.22 27.23
CA GLU A 486 -17.90 -22.04 27.49
C GLU A 486 -19.19 -21.25 27.18
N GLY A 487 -20.09 -21.84 26.39
CA GLY A 487 -21.36 -21.23 26.01
C GLY A 487 -21.31 -20.34 24.76
N CYS A 488 -20.13 -20.13 24.14
CA CYS A 488 -20.02 -19.39 22.88
C CYS A 488 -20.41 -20.23 21.66
N ASP A 489 -20.12 -21.53 21.64
CA ASP A 489 -20.47 -22.44 20.54
C ASP A 489 -21.00 -23.79 21.06
N PRO A 490 -22.29 -24.11 20.84
CA PRO A 490 -22.93 -25.30 21.40
C PRO A 490 -22.44 -26.60 20.74
N GLU A 491 -21.96 -26.57 19.51
CA GLU A 491 -21.44 -27.75 18.80
C GLU A 491 -20.06 -28.14 19.38
N TYR A 492 -19.22 -27.14 19.65
CA TYR A 492 -17.94 -27.34 20.32
C TYR A 492 -18.10 -27.86 21.75
N ASP A 493 -19.04 -27.30 22.51
CA ASP A 493 -19.28 -27.71 23.90
C ASP A 493 -19.79 -29.16 23.95
N ALA A 494 -20.71 -29.54 23.04
CA ALA A 494 -21.20 -30.91 22.95
C ALA A 494 -20.08 -31.93 22.63
N THR A 495 -19.18 -31.61 21.70
CA THR A 495 -18.05 -32.50 21.37
C THR A 495 -17.01 -32.57 22.51
N SER A 496 -16.82 -31.49 23.25
CA SER A 496 -15.93 -31.50 24.42
C SER A 496 -16.51 -32.35 25.55
N CYS A 497 -17.81 -32.24 25.84
CA CYS A 497 -18.50 -33.14 26.76
C CYS A 497 -18.41 -34.61 26.32
N ALA A 498 -18.60 -34.90 25.03
CA ALA A 498 -18.49 -36.27 24.50
C ALA A 498 -17.08 -36.86 24.68
N ILE A 499 -16.02 -36.05 24.53
CA ILE A 499 -14.64 -36.49 24.80
C ILE A 499 -14.47 -36.82 26.28
N GLU A 500 -14.96 -35.96 27.17
CA GLU A 500 -14.90 -36.19 28.63
C GLU A 500 -15.67 -37.45 29.06
N GLU A 501 -16.81 -37.74 28.43
CA GLU A 501 -17.58 -38.96 28.64
C GLU A 501 -16.82 -40.22 28.19
N ILE A 502 -16.17 -40.18 27.02
CA ILE A 502 -15.35 -41.30 26.51
C ILE A 502 -14.10 -41.49 27.38
N GLU A 503 -13.43 -40.42 27.79
CA GLU A 503 -12.27 -40.49 28.69
C GLU A 503 -12.65 -41.02 30.07
N SER A 504 -13.81 -40.63 30.60
CA SER A 504 -14.36 -41.18 31.83
C SER A 504 -14.65 -42.67 31.69
N SER A 505 -15.24 -43.10 30.57
CA SER A 505 -15.50 -44.51 30.26
C SER A 505 -14.20 -45.33 30.16
N LEU A 506 -13.14 -44.77 29.54
CA LEU A 506 -11.81 -45.38 29.51
C LEU A 506 -11.21 -45.51 30.92
N GLN A 507 -11.36 -44.50 31.78
CA GLN A 507 -10.90 -44.57 33.17
C GLN A 507 -11.67 -45.59 34.01
N GLU A 508 -12.98 -45.72 33.79
CA GLU A 508 -13.79 -46.76 34.44
C GLU A 508 -13.36 -48.16 34.00
N TYR A 509 -13.18 -48.37 32.69
CA TYR A 509 -12.70 -49.63 32.16
C TYR A 509 -11.30 -49.98 32.68
N LEU A 510 -10.39 -49.01 32.84
CA LEU A 510 -9.08 -49.24 33.48
C LEU A 510 -9.24 -49.75 34.93
N LYS A 511 -10.20 -49.23 35.69
CA LYS A 511 -10.48 -49.71 37.06
C LYS A 511 -10.97 -51.16 37.05
N GLU A 512 -11.78 -51.53 36.05
CA GLU A 512 -12.22 -52.93 35.86
C GLU A 512 -11.05 -53.85 35.53
N GLN A 513 -10.17 -53.44 34.61
CA GLN A 513 -9.00 -54.26 34.26
C GLN A 513 -7.99 -54.40 35.41
N ARG A 514 -7.81 -53.36 36.24
CA ARG A 514 -7.02 -53.47 37.48
C ARG A 514 -7.60 -54.49 38.46
N LYS A 515 -8.93 -54.58 38.56
CA LYS A 515 -9.59 -55.61 39.40
C LYS A 515 -9.45 -57.01 38.79
N LEU A 516 -9.59 -57.14 37.47
CA LEU A 516 -9.48 -58.41 36.76
C LEU A 516 -8.07 -59.01 36.86
N LEU A 517 -7.05 -58.19 36.60
CA LEU A 517 -5.63 -58.58 36.62
C LEU A 517 -5.03 -58.58 38.04
N LYS A 518 -5.79 -58.12 39.04
CA LYS A 518 -5.38 -57.99 40.46
C LYS A 518 -4.06 -57.23 40.65
N ASP A 519 -3.80 -56.25 39.78
CA ASP A 519 -2.59 -55.45 39.81
C ASP A 519 -2.95 -53.97 39.67
N SER A 520 -2.55 -53.18 40.68
CA SER A 520 -2.71 -51.72 40.68
C SER A 520 -1.71 -50.99 39.77
N SER A 521 -0.66 -51.67 39.30
CA SER A 521 0.40 -51.10 38.49
C SER A 521 0.00 -50.86 37.03
N VAL A 522 -1.11 -51.47 36.58
CA VAL A 522 -1.64 -51.36 35.21
C VAL A 522 -2.05 -49.92 34.88
N LYS A 523 -1.55 -49.41 33.74
CA LYS A 523 -1.78 -48.04 33.25
C LYS A 523 -1.93 -48.02 31.74
N TYR A 524 -2.55 -46.96 31.24
CA TYR A 524 -2.51 -46.65 29.81
C TYR A 524 -1.18 -45.98 29.43
N VAL A 525 -0.62 -46.38 28.29
CA VAL A 525 0.61 -45.82 27.73
C VAL A 525 0.41 -45.57 26.22
N ASN A 526 0.93 -44.45 25.73
CA ASN A 526 0.93 -44.11 24.31
C ASN A 526 2.31 -44.43 23.71
N VAL A 527 2.35 -45.20 22.62
CA VAL A 527 3.60 -45.63 21.97
C VAL A 527 3.49 -45.39 20.47
N GLY A 528 4.14 -44.33 19.99
CA GLY A 528 4.10 -43.97 18.56
C GLY A 528 2.70 -43.57 18.11
N LYS A 529 2.10 -44.34 17.18
CA LYS A 529 0.74 -44.13 16.68
C LYS A 529 -0.33 -44.83 17.54
N ASP A 530 0.07 -45.76 18.39
CA ASP A 530 -0.85 -46.56 19.17
C ASP A 530 -1.07 -45.90 20.54
N THR A 531 -2.29 -45.42 20.76
CA THR A 531 -2.71 -44.73 21.98
C THR A 531 -3.49 -45.68 22.90
N TYR A 532 -3.53 -45.35 24.19
CA TYR A 532 -4.28 -46.09 25.22
C TYR A 532 -3.95 -47.60 25.29
N LEU A 533 -2.67 -47.97 25.18
CA LEU A 533 -2.24 -49.37 25.37
C LEU A 533 -2.26 -49.75 26.86
N ILE A 534 -2.82 -50.91 27.19
CA ILE A 534 -2.79 -51.43 28.56
C ILE A 534 -1.41 -52.05 28.81
N GLU A 535 -0.62 -51.42 29.68
CA GLU A 535 0.71 -51.94 30.05
C GLU A 535 0.59 -52.86 31.26
N VAL A 536 1.04 -54.12 31.09
CA VAL A 536 0.98 -55.19 32.09
C VAL A 536 2.39 -55.75 32.32
N SER A 537 2.75 -56.04 33.58
CA SER A 537 4.04 -56.66 33.92
C SER A 537 4.18 -58.04 33.25
N GLU A 538 5.37 -58.35 32.75
CA GLU A 538 5.69 -59.61 32.08
C GLU A 538 5.46 -60.85 32.98
N SER A 539 5.51 -60.66 34.30
CA SER A 539 5.18 -61.69 35.31
C SER A 539 3.72 -62.15 35.28
N LEU A 540 2.80 -61.32 34.77
CA LEU A 540 1.36 -61.57 34.74
C LEU A 540 0.85 -62.06 33.37
N ARG A 541 1.76 -62.32 32.42
CA ARG A 541 1.41 -62.72 31.05
C ARG A 541 0.50 -63.96 30.97
N GLY A 542 0.61 -64.88 31.93
CA GLY A 542 -0.25 -66.08 31.99
C GLY A 542 -1.65 -65.85 32.58
N SER A 543 -1.91 -64.67 33.16
CA SER A 543 -3.20 -64.29 33.76
C SER A 543 -4.02 -63.37 32.86
N VAL A 544 -3.50 -63.02 31.68
CA VAL A 544 -4.17 -62.18 30.70
C VAL A 544 -5.20 -63.03 29.92
N PRO A 545 -6.46 -62.59 29.79
CA PRO A 545 -7.47 -63.27 28.97
C PRO A 545 -7.06 -63.41 27.50
N ASN A 546 -7.63 -64.39 26.81
CA ASN A 546 -7.33 -64.64 25.39
C ASN A 546 -7.77 -63.51 24.44
N ASP A 547 -8.63 -62.63 24.92
CA ASP A 547 -9.29 -61.56 24.18
C ASP A 547 -8.37 -60.33 23.97
N TYR A 548 -7.18 -60.37 24.57
CA TYR A 548 -6.19 -59.32 24.53
C TYR A 548 -5.23 -59.47 23.34
N GLU A 549 -5.25 -58.50 22.43
CA GLU A 549 -4.34 -58.42 21.29
C GLU A 549 -2.99 -57.81 21.72
N LEU A 550 -1.89 -58.57 21.64
CA LEU A 550 -0.55 -58.09 21.96
C LEU A 550 0.00 -57.17 20.86
N GLN A 551 0.33 -55.92 21.19
CA GLN A 551 0.84 -54.92 20.23
C GLN A 551 2.35 -54.75 20.29
N SER A 552 2.93 -54.65 21.50
CA SER A 552 4.38 -54.51 21.66
C SER A 552 4.88 -55.13 22.97
N THR A 553 6.16 -55.49 22.99
CA THR A 553 6.85 -56.03 24.16
C THR A 553 8.13 -55.25 24.42
N LYS A 554 8.40 -54.94 25.70
CA LYS A 554 9.66 -54.37 26.18
C LYS A 554 10.09 -55.20 27.39
N LYS A 555 11.39 -55.35 27.65
CA LYS A 555 11.88 -56.12 28.82
C LYS A 555 11.13 -55.71 30.09
N GLY A 556 10.37 -56.65 30.69
CA GLY A 556 9.60 -56.45 31.91
C GLY A 556 8.13 -56.07 31.73
N VAL A 557 7.66 -55.68 30.53
CA VAL A 557 6.27 -55.25 30.28
C VAL A 557 5.73 -55.66 28.90
N CYS A 558 4.48 -56.11 28.86
CA CYS A 558 3.72 -56.42 27.65
C CYS A 558 2.56 -55.44 27.50
N ARG A 559 2.29 -55.00 26.26
CA ARG A 559 1.25 -54.00 25.95
C ARG A 559 0.16 -54.58 25.06
N TYR A 560 -1.09 -54.34 25.43
CA TYR A 560 -2.25 -54.96 24.81
C TYR A 560 -3.35 -53.96 24.42
N TRP A 561 -4.15 -54.34 23.43
CA TRP A 561 -5.49 -53.79 23.17
C TRP A 561 -6.56 -54.83 23.48
N THR A 562 -7.67 -54.38 24.06
CA THR A 562 -8.91 -55.14 24.16
C THR A 562 -9.89 -54.65 23.10
N PRO A 563 -10.88 -55.48 22.70
CA PRO A 563 -11.90 -55.06 21.73
C PRO A 563 -12.66 -53.81 22.18
N GLU A 564 -12.94 -53.64 23.49
CA GLU A 564 -13.61 -52.45 24.02
C GLU A 564 -12.73 -51.21 23.94
N VAL A 565 -11.44 -51.30 24.29
CA VAL A 565 -10.49 -50.18 24.15
C VAL A 565 -10.35 -49.78 22.69
N LYS A 566 -10.33 -50.75 21.77
CA LYS A 566 -10.27 -50.49 20.32
C LYS A 566 -11.53 -49.77 19.81
N GLN A 567 -12.71 -50.09 20.33
CA GLN A 567 -13.96 -49.38 20.04
C GLN A 567 -13.91 -47.94 20.58
N LEU A 568 -13.56 -47.76 21.86
CA LEU A 568 -13.47 -46.44 22.48
C LEU A 568 -12.41 -45.54 21.83
N ILE A 569 -11.26 -46.09 21.42
CA ILE A 569 -10.24 -45.33 20.66
C ILE A 569 -10.77 -44.94 19.28
N SER A 570 -11.51 -45.83 18.60
CA SER A 570 -12.13 -45.53 17.31
C SER A 570 -13.14 -44.39 17.43
N GLU A 571 -14.00 -44.43 18.46
CA GLU A 571 -14.95 -43.35 18.76
C GLU A 571 -14.23 -42.05 19.14
N LEU A 572 -13.25 -42.11 20.04
CA LEU A 572 -12.42 -40.95 20.42
C LEU A 572 -11.74 -40.32 19.20
N SER A 573 -11.21 -41.15 18.28
CA SER A 573 -10.56 -40.66 17.07
C SER A 573 -11.53 -39.94 16.14
N LYS A 574 -12.77 -40.43 16.01
CA LYS A 574 -13.83 -39.78 15.22
C LYS A 574 -14.25 -38.45 15.84
N VAL A 575 -14.55 -38.44 17.14
CA VAL A 575 -14.95 -37.21 17.85
C VAL A 575 -13.81 -36.19 17.84
N ALA A 576 -12.55 -36.64 17.97
CA ALA A 576 -11.39 -35.75 17.88
C ALA A 576 -11.22 -35.15 16.48
N THR A 577 -11.46 -35.92 15.40
CA THR A 577 -11.46 -35.37 14.04
C THR A 577 -12.61 -34.40 13.81
N ASP A 578 -13.79 -34.69 14.35
CA ASP A 578 -14.96 -33.83 14.26
C ASP A 578 -14.72 -32.51 15.00
N LYS A 579 -14.18 -32.56 16.22
CA LYS A 579 -13.77 -31.38 17.00
C LYS A 579 -12.76 -30.51 16.24
N GLU A 580 -11.77 -31.11 15.58
CA GLU A 580 -10.80 -30.37 14.76
C GLU A 580 -11.47 -29.69 13.55
N SER A 581 -12.48 -30.32 12.94
CA SER A 581 -13.24 -29.73 11.83
C SER A 581 -14.11 -28.55 12.30
N ILE A 582 -14.75 -28.67 13.47
CA ILE A 582 -15.55 -27.61 14.08
C ILE A 582 -14.68 -26.40 14.41
N LEU A 583 -13.51 -26.62 15.03
CA LEU A 583 -12.55 -25.56 15.36
C LEU A 583 -12.10 -24.77 14.12
N LYS A 584 -11.85 -25.45 12.99
CA LYS A 584 -11.54 -24.79 11.72
C LYS A 584 -12.72 -23.95 11.22
N GLY A 585 -13.94 -24.49 11.33
CA GLY A 585 -15.18 -23.77 11.00
C GLY A 585 -15.38 -22.52 11.86
N ILE A 586 -15.12 -22.59 13.17
CA ILE A 586 -15.24 -21.46 14.09
C ILE A 586 -14.27 -20.33 13.70
N LEU A 587 -13.01 -20.66 13.43
CA LEU A 587 -12.02 -19.66 12.96
C LEU A 587 -12.51 -18.93 11.71
N GLN A 588 -13.04 -19.66 10.73
CA GLN A 588 -13.56 -19.08 9.49
C GLN A 588 -14.80 -18.20 9.76
N LYS A 589 -15.73 -18.64 10.61
CA LYS A 589 -16.90 -17.84 11.03
C LYS A 589 -16.47 -16.52 11.69
N LEU A 590 -15.53 -16.57 12.64
CA LEU A 590 -15.01 -15.38 13.33
C LEU A 590 -14.31 -14.41 12.39
N ILE A 591 -13.52 -14.92 11.44
CA ILE A 591 -12.89 -14.09 10.41
C ILE A 591 -13.96 -13.45 9.53
N HIS A 592 -15.00 -14.18 9.13
CA HIS A 592 -16.09 -13.61 8.32
C HIS A 592 -16.79 -12.45 9.03
N LEU A 593 -17.16 -12.63 10.31
CA LEU A 593 -17.73 -11.57 11.15
C LEU A 593 -16.80 -10.36 11.29
N PHE A 594 -15.47 -10.59 11.34
CA PHE A 594 -14.51 -9.50 11.36
C PHE A 594 -14.48 -8.71 10.04
N ILE A 595 -14.60 -9.41 8.90
CA ILE A 595 -14.56 -8.83 7.55
C ILE A 595 -15.85 -8.08 7.21
N GLU A 596 -16.99 -8.45 7.77
CA GLU A 596 -18.25 -7.68 7.66
C GLU A 596 -18.06 -6.21 8.07
N HIS A 597 -17.13 -5.94 9.00
CA HIS A 597 -16.79 -4.60 9.47
C HIS A 597 -15.54 -3.97 8.81
N HIS A 598 -15.11 -4.46 7.64
CA HIS A 598 -13.89 -4.00 6.95
C HIS A 598 -13.80 -2.48 6.74
N SER A 599 -14.91 -1.80 6.43
CA SER A 599 -14.94 -0.34 6.23
C SER A 599 -14.57 0.42 7.50
N LYS A 600 -15.05 -0.03 8.67
CA LYS A 600 -14.68 0.54 9.97
C LYS A 600 -13.19 0.35 10.27
N TRP A 601 -12.64 -0.82 9.95
CA TRP A 601 -11.21 -1.08 10.17
C TRP A 601 -10.32 -0.21 9.28
N ARG A 602 -10.69 -0.03 8.00
CA ARG A 602 -9.99 0.90 7.08
C ARG A 602 -10.07 2.34 7.57
N GLN A 603 -11.24 2.78 8.03
CA GLN A 603 -11.40 4.12 8.61
C GLN A 603 -10.52 4.33 9.84
N LEU A 604 -10.42 3.33 10.74
CA LEU A 604 -9.53 3.38 11.90
C LEU A 604 -8.05 3.52 11.49
N VAL A 605 -7.62 2.79 10.45
CA VAL A 605 -6.27 2.93 9.88
C VAL A 605 -6.05 4.32 9.31
N SER A 606 -7.01 4.85 8.55
CA SER A 606 -6.91 6.21 7.98
C SER A 606 -6.78 7.28 9.06
N VAL A 607 -7.57 7.21 10.14
CA VAL A 607 -7.49 8.17 11.26
C VAL A 607 -6.14 8.05 11.99
N ALA A 608 -5.70 6.82 12.28
CA ALA A 608 -4.40 6.61 12.91
C ALA A 608 -3.23 7.09 12.04
N ALA A 609 -3.31 6.89 10.72
CA ALA A 609 -2.35 7.38 9.74
C ALA A 609 -2.27 8.90 9.77
N GLU A 610 -3.41 9.59 9.77
CA GLU A 610 -3.47 11.05 9.76
C GLU A 610 -2.88 11.64 11.04
N ILE A 611 -3.17 11.05 12.19
CA ILE A 611 -2.57 11.45 13.47
C ILE A 611 -1.05 11.21 13.46
N ASP A 612 -0.57 10.05 12.97
CA ASP A 612 0.87 9.76 12.87
C ASP A 612 1.59 10.79 11.98
N VAL A 613 0.96 11.21 10.87
CA VAL A 613 1.50 12.28 10.00
C VAL A 613 1.53 13.64 10.71
N LEU A 614 0.45 14.03 11.40
CA LEU A 614 0.42 15.30 12.14
C LEU A 614 1.48 15.34 13.25
N VAL A 615 1.67 14.24 13.97
CA VAL A 615 2.73 14.09 14.97
C VAL A 615 4.12 14.06 14.33
N SER A 616 4.25 13.49 13.13
CA SER A 616 5.51 13.52 12.38
C SER A 616 5.89 14.96 12.00
N LEU A 617 4.94 15.74 11.51
CA LEU A 617 5.15 17.14 11.12
C LEU A 617 5.44 18.05 12.33
N SER A 618 4.82 17.78 13.48
CA SER A 618 5.10 18.54 14.71
C SER A 618 6.55 18.35 15.19
N ILE A 619 7.07 17.13 15.05
CA ILE A 619 8.45 16.78 15.41
C ILE A 619 9.45 17.28 14.35
N ALA A 620 9.11 17.22 13.06
CA ALA A 620 9.98 17.67 11.97
C ALA A 620 10.42 19.13 12.15
N GLY A 621 9.55 19.97 12.73
CA GLY A 621 9.87 21.36 13.07
C GLY A 621 11.11 21.50 13.95
N ASP A 622 11.32 20.59 14.91
CA ASP A 622 12.44 20.67 15.86
C ASP A 622 13.79 20.32 15.22
N TYR A 623 13.79 19.71 14.03
CA TYR A 623 15.00 19.33 13.28
C TYR A 623 15.45 20.40 12.27
N PHE A 624 14.68 21.47 12.10
CA PHE A 624 15.09 22.59 11.25
C PHE A 624 16.20 23.41 11.90
N GLU A 625 17.12 23.92 11.09
CA GLU A 625 18.15 24.84 11.58
C GLU A 625 17.64 26.27 11.61
N GLY A 626 17.76 26.90 12.78
CA GLY A 626 17.35 28.29 12.99
C GLY A 626 15.94 28.42 13.57
N PRO A 627 15.35 29.63 13.50
CA PRO A 627 14.02 29.88 14.02
C PRO A 627 12.97 29.17 13.17
N THR A 628 11.91 28.69 13.82
CA THR A 628 10.76 28.07 13.17
C THR A 628 9.49 28.86 13.47
N CYS A 629 8.64 29.05 12.46
CA CYS A 629 7.35 29.72 12.63
C CYS A 629 6.22 28.95 11.94
N CYS A 630 5.01 29.09 12.46
CA CYS A 630 3.80 28.70 11.76
C CYS A 630 3.49 29.76 10.68
N PRO A 631 3.39 29.38 9.39
CA PRO A 631 3.26 30.34 8.31
C PRO A 631 1.85 30.93 8.20
N THR A 632 1.75 32.23 7.91
CA THR A 632 0.48 32.92 7.70
C THR A 632 0.09 32.87 6.22
N ILE A 633 -1.01 32.17 5.92
CA ILE A 633 -1.50 32.01 4.55
C ILE A 633 -2.70 32.92 4.30
N ARG A 634 -2.67 33.65 3.17
CA ARG A 634 -3.75 34.52 2.73
C ARG A 634 -4.42 34.00 1.45
N GLU A 635 -5.73 34.15 1.40
CA GLU A 635 -6.50 34.01 0.16
C GLU A 635 -6.56 35.36 -0.55
N LEU A 636 -6.47 35.35 -1.87
CA LEU A 636 -6.66 36.55 -2.69
C LEU A 636 -8.17 36.79 -2.82
N CYS A 637 -8.66 37.88 -2.23
CA CYS A 637 -10.10 38.14 -2.13
C CYS A 637 -10.60 39.13 -3.20
N GLY A 638 -9.71 39.81 -3.93
CA GLY A 638 -10.06 40.74 -5.01
C GLY A 638 -9.18 40.64 -6.26
N PRO A 639 -9.65 41.18 -7.41
CA PRO A 639 -8.87 41.24 -8.65
C PRO A 639 -7.59 42.10 -8.51
N ASP A 640 -7.62 43.09 -7.62
CA ASP A 640 -6.50 44.00 -7.33
C ASP A 640 -5.51 43.45 -6.29
N ASP A 641 -5.83 42.32 -5.64
CA ASP A 641 -4.89 41.70 -4.70
C ASP A 641 -3.71 41.12 -5.48
N THR A 642 -2.51 41.42 -5.02
CA THR A 642 -1.27 40.89 -5.60
C THR A 642 -0.79 39.70 -4.77
N PRO A 643 -0.30 38.63 -5.42
CA PRO A 643 0.27 37.51 -4.70
C PRO A 643 1.47 37.99 -3.89
N THR A 644 1.71 37.39 -2.72
CA THR A 644 2.72 37.83 -1.76
C THR A 644 3.54 36.64 -1.26
N PHE A 645 4.82 36.88 -1.04
CA PHE A 645 5.74 35.99 -0.34
C PHE A 645 6.76 36.84 0.43
N HIS A 646 6.61 36.87 1.76
CA HIS A 646 7.48 37.62 2.66
C HIS A 646 8.05 36.67 3.71
N ALA A 647 9.36 36.45 3.66
CA ALA A 647 10.08 35.60 4.58
C ALA A 647 11.23 36.36 5.25
N ARG A 648 11.33 36.25 6.59
CA ARG A 648 12.45 36.80 7.37
C ARG A 648 13.31 35.67 7.92
N ASN A 649 14.63 35.80 7.75
CA ASN A 649 15.65 34.82 8.15
C ASN A 649 15.25 33.39 7.74
N LEU A 650 14.90 33.22 6.46
CA LEU A 650 14.52 31.93 5.91
C LEU A 650 15.73 31.00 5.86
N GLY A 651 15.64 29.86 6.52
CA GLY A 651 16.55 28.72 6.41
C GLY A 651 16.17 27.79 5.25
N HIS A 652 17.02 26.82 4.93
CA HIS A 652 16.71 25.82 3.91
C HIS A 652 16.09 24.57 4.55
N PRO A 653 14.87 24.13 4.14
CA PRO A 653 14.17 23.00 4.77
C PRO A 653 14.97 21.71 4.95
N ILE A 654 15.83 21.37 3.99
CA ILE A 654 16.59 20.10 3.95
C ILE A 654 18.04 20.25 4.44
N ILE A 655 18.68 21.41 4.23
CA ILE A 655 20.15 21.52 4.38
C ILE A 655 20.46 21.73 5.85
N ARG A 656 21.40 20.93 6.35
CA ARG A 656 21.91 20.99 7.72
C ARG A 656 23.40 21.32 7.72
N SER A 657 23.86 22.03 8.75
CA SER A 657 25.25 22.30 9.07
C SER A 657 26.10 21.03 9.13
N ASP A 658 25.54 19.92 9.65
CA ASP A 658 26.18 18.60 9.64
C ASP A 658 26.54 18.12 8.21
N SER A 659 25.67 18.41 7.23
CA SER A 659 25.85 18.06 5.82
C SER A 659 26.82 19.00 5.08
N LEU A 660 27.04 20.21 5.62
CA LEU A 660 27.93 21.24 5.08
C LEU A 660 29.35 21.17 5.70
N GLY A 661 29.61 20.23 6.61
CA GLY A 661 30.91 20.05 7.25
C GLY A 661 31.15 21.07 8.38
N LYS A 662 32.06 22.05 8.17
CA LYS A 662 32.40 23.09 9.18
C LYS A 662 31.62 24.40 9.03
N GLY A 663 30.68 24.49 8.08
CA GLY A 663 29.91 25.70 7.79
C GLY A 663 28.46 25.61 8.25
N SER A 664 27.86 26.75 8.61
CA SER A 664 26.42 26.90 8.87
C SER A 664 25.71 27.49 7.65
N PHE A 665 24.46 27.08 7.40
CA PHE A 665 23.63 27.71 6.37
C PHE A 665 23.32 29.17 6.76
N VAL A 666 23.44 30.11 5.81
CA VAL A 666 23.14 31.53 6.04
C VAL A 666 21.67 31.82 5.69
N PRO A 667 20.84 32.29 6.64
CA PRO A 667 19.43 32.58 6.38
C PRO A 667 19.23 33.76 5.42
N ASN A 668 18.16 33.71 4.62
CA ASN A 668 17.85 34.71 3.58
C ASN A 668 16.56 35.49 3.89
N ASN A 669 16.57 36.81 3.68
CA ASN A 669 15.37 37.63 3.70
C ASN A 669 14.81 37.75 2.27
N ILE A 670 13.54 37.42 2.06
CA ILE A 670 12.94 37.38 0.74
C ILE A 670 11.60 38.12 0.77
N ASN A 671 11.44 39.10 -0.12
CA ASN A 671 10.21 39.86 -0.29
C ASN A 671 9.84 39.82 -1.78
N MET A 672 8.71 39.22 -2.11
CA MET A 672 8.15 39.15 -3.47
C MET A 672 6.66 39.49 -3.43
N GLY A 673 6.24 40.36 -4.35
CA GLY A 673 4.86 40.77 -4.51
C GLY A 673 4.28 41.53 -3.31
N GLY A 674 2.99 41.88 -3.40
CA GLY A 674 2.33 42.81 -2.48
C GLY A 674 2.46 44.28 -2.91
N PRO A 675 1.77 45.19 -2.20
CA PRO A 675 1.76 46.61 -2.53
C PRO A 675 3.17 47.22 -2.41
N GLY A 676 3.71 47.70 -3.54
CA GLY A 676 5.01 48.38 -3.60
C GLY A 676 6.24 47.47 -3.70
N ASN A 677 6.07 46.16 -3.92
CA ASN A 677 7.18 45.22 -4.11
C ASN A 677 7.10 44.53 -5.48
N ALA A 678 8.27 44.23 -6.05
CA ALA A 678 8.40 43.46 -7.28
C ALA A 678 7.85 42.04 -7.13
N SER A 679 7.08 41.56 -8.11
CA SER A 679 6.56 40.18 -8.13
C SER A 679 7.60 39.18 -8.63
N PHE A 680 8.63 39.65 -9.34
CA PHE A 680 9.71 38.83 -9.90
C PHE A 680 11.07 39.27 -9.40
N ILE A 681 11.92 38.31 -9.03
CA ILE A 681 13.31 38.55 -8.62
C ILE A 681 14.24 37.98 -9.69
N VAL A 682 15.15 38.81 -10.20
CA VAL A 682 16.23 38.37 -11.09
C VAL A 682 17.51 38.18 -10.28
N LEU A 683 17.98 36.93 -10.22
CA LEU A 683 19.19 36.52 -9.51
C LEU A 683 20.37 36.48 -10.47
N THR A 684 21.45 37.18 -10.12
CA THR A 684 22.72 37.17 -10.87
C THR A 684 23.88 36.81 -9.94
N GLY A 685 24.89 36.12 -10.45
CA GLY A 685 26.06 35.73 -9.66
C GLY A 685 26.74 34.44 -10.15
N PRO A 686 27.89 34.06 -9.57
CA PRO A 686 28.64 32.88 -9.96
C PRO A 686 27.89 31.56 -9.69
N ASN A 687 28.28 30.46 -10.35
CA ASN A 687 27.62 29.14 -10.27
C ASN A 687 27.69 28.46 -8.89
N MET A 688 28.46 29.02 -7.95
CA MET A 688 28.58 28.53 -6.58
C MET A 688 28.08 29.54 -5.54
N GLY A 689 27.45 30.64 -5.98
CA GLY A 689 26.88 31.64 -5.06
C GLY A 689 25.58 31.20 -4.38
N GLY A 690 25.09 29.97 -4.58
CA GLY A 690 23.85 29.52 -3.96
C GLY A 690 22.55 29.97 -4.66
N LYS A 691 22.62 30.42 -5.93
CA LYS A 691 21.43 30.80 -6.73
C LYS A 691 20.40 29.67 -6.79
N SER A 692 20.81 28.48 -7.22
CA SER A 692 19.94 27.31 -7.32
C SER A 692 19.46 26.85 -5.93
N THR A 693 20.27 27.03 -4.88
CA THR A 693 19.88 26.75 -3.49
C THR A 693 18.77 27.67 -3.02
N LEU A 694 18.83 28.97 -3.33
CA LEU A 694 17.78 29.94 -3.00
C LEU A 694 16.47 29.64 -3.73
N LEU A 695 16.55 29.28 -5.02
CA LEU A 695 15.37 28.86 -5.78
C LEU A 695 14.69 27.64 -5.13
N ARG A 696 15.48 26.60 -4.81
CA ARG A 696 14.97 25.38 -4.15
C ARG A 696 14.37 25.69 -2.79
N GLN A 697 15.06 26.52 -2.01
CA GLN A 697 14.64 26.96 -0.69
C GLN A 697 13.22 27.56 -0.71
N VAL A 698 12.95 28.48 -1.64
CA VAL A 698 11.63 29.12 -1.76
C VAL A 698 10.55 28.11 -2.16
N CYS A 699 10.81 27.31 -3.19
CA CYS A 699 9.85 26.30 -3.65
C CYS A 699 9.49 25.29 -2.54
N LEU A 700 10.50 24.75 -1.85
CA LEU A 700 10.31 23.79 -0.75
C LEU A 700 9.56 24.42 0.44
N THR A 701 9.84 25.67 0.76
CA THR A 701 9.15 26.40 1.84
C THR A 701 7.66 26.57 1.55
N ILE A 702 7.30 26.90 0.30
CA ILE A 702 5.89 27.02 -0.10
C ILE A 702 5.17 25.68 -0.01
N ILE A 703 5.83 24.60 -0.45
CA ILE A 703 5.32 23.23 -0.32
C ILE A 703 5.05 22.89 1.16
N LEU A 704 6.02 23.15 2.05
CA LEU A 704 5.84 22.95 3.50
C LEU A 704 4.67 23.74 4.07
N ALA A 705 4.58 25.02 3.72
CA ALA A 705 3.53 25.89 4.21
C ALA A 705 2.14 25.39 3.78
N GLN A 706 1.97 24.98 2.51
CA GLN A 706 0.70 24.45 2.00
C GLN A 706 0.41 22.99 2.37
N ILE A 707 1.39 22.23 2.87
CA ILE A 707 1.11 20.98 3.59
C ILE A 707 0.46 21.28 4.95
N GLY A 708 0.72 22.47 5.50
CA GLY A 708 0.30 22.93 6.82
C GLY A 708 1.34 22.71 7.92
N ALA A 709 2.60 22.47 7.55
CA ALA A 709 3.71 22.30 8.48
C ALA A 709 4.33 23.65 8.90
N ASP A 710 5.09 23.63 9.99
CA ASP A 710 5.97 24.74 10.36
C ASP A 710 7.09 24.89 9.33
N VAL A 711 7.63 26.10 9.20
CA VAL A 711 8.70 26.44 8.26
C VAL A 711 9.93 26.98 8.98
N PRO A 712 11.15 26.81 8.43
CA PRO A 712 12.39 27.33 9.00
C PRO A 712 12.53 28.84 8.74
N ALA A 713 11.71 29.67 9.38
CA ALA A 713 11.78 31.12 9.28
C ALA A 713 11.40 31.78 10.63
N GLU A 714 11.78 33.04 10.81
CA GLU A 714 11.25 33.85 11.92
C GLU A 714 9.80 34.27 11.68
N ASN A 715 9.50 34.62 10.43
CA ASN A 715 8.16 34.97 9.99
C ASN A 715 8.02 34.62 8.51
N LEU A 716 6.88 34.05 8.13
CA LEU A 716 6.51 33.77 6.75
C LEU A 716 5.05 34.19 6.51
N GLU A 717 4.84 35.10 5.57
CA GLU A 717 3.53 35.42 5.00
C GLU A 717 3.50 35.03 3.52
N LEU A 718 2.50 34.26 3.10
CA LEU A 718 2.34 33.87 1.70
C LEU A 718 0.88 33.89 1.24
N SER A 719 0.67 34.17 -0.04
CA SER A 719 -0.59 33.86 -0.72
C SER A 719 -0.62 32.40 -1.17
N LEU A 720 -1.82 31.80 -1.25
CA LEU A 720 -1.98 30.45 -1.81
C LEU A 720 -1.40 30.35 -3.23
N VAL A 721 -0.58 29.32 -3.44
CA VAL A 721 0.02 28.98 -4.73
C VAL A 721 -0.68 27.77 -5.33
N ASP A 722 -1.15 27.90 -6.57
CA ASP A 722 -1.91 26.83 -7.24
C ASP A 722 -1.00 25.79 -7.93
N ARG A 723 0.16 26.23 -8.42
CA ARG A 723 1.13 25.39 -9.13
C ARG A 723 2.54 25.95 -8.99
N ILE A 724 3.52 25.07 -8.83
CA ILE A 724 4.94 25.43 -8.85
C ILE A 724 5.55 24.90 -10.14
N PHE A 725 6.14 25.79 -10.94
CA PHE A 725 6.90 25.46 -12.12
C PHE A 725 8.39 25.57 -11.81
N VAL A 726 9.13 24.48 -12.01
CA VAL A 726 10.56 24.44 -11.73
C VAL A 726 11.33 23.99 -12.94
N ARG A 727 12.21 24.88 -13.40
CA ARG A 727 13.28 24.56 -14.34
C ARG A 727 14.61 24.73 -13.64
N MET A 728 15.19 23.63 -13.14
CA MET A 728 16.54 23.64 -12.58
C MET A 728 17.42 22.57 -13.25
N GLY A 729 18.67 22.92 -13.52
CA GLY A 729 19.70 21.96 -13.93
C GLY A 729 19.66 21.47 -15.38
N ALA A 730 20.80 20.94 -15.81
CA ALA A 730 20.97 20.25 -17.08
C ALA A 730 20.96 18.73 -16.84
N ARG A 731 19.78 18.12 -16.88
CA ARG A 731 19.70 16.67 -17.10
C ARG A 731 19.55 16.43 -18.58
N ASP A 732 20.55 15.77 -19.16
CA ASP A 732 20.53 15.43 -20.56
C ASP A 732 19.64 14.20 -20.75
N HIS A 733 18.48 14.36 -21.36
CA HIS A 733 17.66 13.25 -21.86
C HIS A 733 18.24 12.71 -23.18
N ILE A 734 19.54 12.36 -23.21
CA ILE A 734 20.23 11.86 -24.42
C ILE A 734 19.52 10.62 -24.98
N MET A 735 19.02 9.77 -24.09
CA MET A 735 18.27 8.55 -24.42
C MET A 735 16.91 8.83 -25.09
N ALA A 736 16.32 10.01 -24.92
CA ALA A 736 15.02 10.37 -25.48
C ALA A 736 15.11 10.93 -26.93
N GLY A 737 16.32 11.08 -27.47
CA GLY A 737 16.55 11.56 -28.85
C GLY A 737 16.14 13.02 -29.09
N LYS A 738 15.83 13.79 -28.03
CA LYS A 738 15.52 15.23 -28.10
C LYS A 738 16.76 16.05 -27.72
N SER A 739 16.97 17.17 -28.41
CA SER A 739 17.99 18.16 -28.02
C SER A 739 17.67 18.73 -26.64
N THR A 740 18.69 18.93 -25.82
CA THR A 740 18.56 19.50 -24.45
C THR A 740 17.88 20.87 -24.49
N PHE A 741 18.18 21.67 -25.51
CA PHE A 741 17.55 22.96 -25.74
C PHE A 741 16.08 22.85 -26.15
N LEU A 742 15.70 21.82 -26.91
CA LEU A 742 14.30 21.61 -27.29
C LEU A 742 13.46 21.27 -26.06
N VAL A 743 13.95 20.38 -25.19
CA VAL A 743 13.27 20.04 -23.93
C VAL A 743 13.11 21.28 -23.06
N GLU A 744 14.16 22.10 -22.95
CA GLU A 744 14.13 23.36 -22.20
C GLU A 744 13.07 24.34 -22.72
N LEU A 745 12.93 24.50 -24.04
CA LEU A 745 11.91 25.35 -24.63
C LEU A 745 10.50 24.79 -24.49
N MET A 746 10.34 23.46 -24.60
CA MET A 746 9.05 22.78 -24.39
C MET A 746 8.55 22.97 -22.96
N GLU A 747 9.41 22.76 -21.97
CA GLU A 747 9.10 23.02 -20.55
C GLU A 747 8.72 24.49 -20.34
N THR A 748 9.48 25.42 -20.92
CA THR A 748 9.19 26.86 -20.82
C THR A 748 7.85 27.21 -21.49
N ALA A 749 7.53 26.63 -22.64
CA ALA A 749 6.24 26.83 -23.31
C ALA A 749 5.07 26.33 -22.47
N SER A 750 5.25 25.22 -21.75
CA SER A 750 4.28 24.69 -20.78
C SER A 750 4.06 25.64 -19.60
N VAL A 751 5.13 26.26 -19.09
CA VAL A 751 5.01 27.32 -18.07
C VAL A 751 4.16 28.48 -18.60
N LEU A 752 4.46 28.97 -19.80
CA LEU A 752 3.76 30.14 -20.37
C LEU A 752 2.28 29.88 -20.66
N SER A 753 1.91 28.65 -21.04
CA SER A 753 0.52 28.30 -21.36
C SER A 753 -0.33 28.01 -20.12
N SER A 754 0.29 27.49 -19.05
CA SER A 754 -0.43 26.97 -17.88
C SER A 754 -0.31 27.84 -16.62
N ALA A 755 0.66 28.74 -16.54
CA ALA A 755 0.85 29.58 -15.36
C ALA A 755 -0.30 30.56 -15.16
N THR A 756 -0.74 30.67 -13.91
CA THR A 756 -1.75 31.64 -13.48
C THR A 756 -1.12 32.72 -12.62
N LYS A 757 -1.88 33.77 -12.28
CA LYS A 757 -1.46 34.81 -11.32
C LYS A 757 -1.04 34.25 -9.96
N ASN A 758 -1.57 33.08 -9.57
CA ASN A 758 -1.29 32.43 -8.29
C ASN A 758 -0.15 31.41 -8.39
N SER A 759 0.43 31.20 -9.57
CA SER A 759 1.52 30.24 -9.73
C SER A 759 2.86 30.81 -9.25
N LEU A 760 3.77 29.90 -8.91
CA LEU A 760 5.18 30.23 -8.66
C LEU A 760 6.03 29.71 -9.81
N VAL A 761 6.86 30.57 -10.39
CA VAL A 761 7.77 30.21 -11.49
C VAL A 761 9.23 30.34 -11.04
N ALA A 762 9.97 29.25 -11.05
CA ALA A 762 11.41 29.22 -10.76
C ALA A 762 12.19 28.75 -12.00
N LEU A 763 12.92 29.67 -12.62
CA LEU A 763 13.71 29.41 -13.84
C LEU A 763 15.20 29.59 -13.55
N ASP A 764 16.00 28.57 -13.85
CA ASP A 764 17.46 28.58 -13.68
C ASP A 764 18.18 28.48 -15.02
N GLU A 765 18.88 29.55 -15.39
CA GLU A 765 19.76 29.65 -16.56
C GLU A 765 19.07 29.32 -17.90
N LEU A 766 17.88 29.90 -18.11
CA LEU A 766 17.14 29.76 -19.37
C LEU A 766 17.94 30.31 -20.57
N GLY A 767 17.96 29.56 -21.67
CA GLY A 767 18.66 29.88 -22.90
C GLY A 767 20.11 29.41 -22.94
N ARG A 768 20.53 28.50 -22.04
CA ARG A 768 21.92 28.00 -22.00
C ARG A 768 22.28 27.10 -23.19
N GLY A 769 21.28 26.45 -23.81
CA GLY A 769 21.47 25.48 -24.89
C GLY A 769 21.62 26.08 -26.29
N THR A 770 21.70 27.41 -26.42
CA THR A 770 21.70 28.12 -27.71
C THR A 770 22.74 29.25 -27.75
N SER A 771 22.78 30.01 -28.86
CA SER A 771 23.65 31.18 -28.99
C SER A 771 23.32 32.25 -27.93
N THR A 772 24.32 33.01 -27.50
CA THR A 772 24.13 34.01 -26.43
C THR A 772 23.11 35.09 -26.81
N SER A 773 23.01 35.47 -28.09
CA SER A 773 22.03 36.44 -28.56
C SER A 773 20.62 35.88 -28.49
N ASP A 774 20.43 34.64 -28.95
CA ASP A 774 19.10 34.01 -28.98
C ASP A 774 18.64 33.68 -27.56
N GLY A 775 19.55 33.16 -26.72
CA GLY A 775 19.27 32.85 -25.32
C GLY A 775 18.88 34.09 -24.53
N GLN A 776 19.57 35.22 -24.72
CA GLN A 776 19.20 36.48 -24.09
C GLN A 776 17.82 36.97 -24.57
N ALA A 777 17.55 36.94 -25.88
CA ALA A 777 16.27 37.40 -26.44
C ALA A 777 15.09 36.56 -25.95
N ILE A 778 15.26 35.24 -25.86
CA ILE A 778 14.26 34.31 -25.33
C ILE A 778 14.03 34.59 -23.84
N ALA A 779 15.10 34.69 -23.04
CA ALA A 779 14.99 34.96 -21.60
C ALA A 779 14.27 36.29 -21.31
N ALA A 780 14.59 37.35 -22.06
CA ALA A 780 13.94 38.65 -21.93
C ALA A 780 12.44 38.59 -22.26
N SER A 781 12.10 37.96 -23.39
CA SER A 781 10.71 37.84 -23.82
C SER A 781 9.86 37.01 -22.84
N VAL A 782 10.45 35.95 -22.28
CA VAL A 782 9.80 35.10 -21.27
C VAL A 782 9.58 35.88 -19.96
N LEU A 783 10.60 36.59 -19.49
CA LEU A 783 10.50 37.41 -18.29
C LEU A 783 9.40 38.49 -18.43
N ASP A 784 9.40 39.24 -19.54
CA ASP A 784 8.39 40.26 -19.80
C ASP A 784 6.97 39.69 -19.84
N TYR A 785 6.79 38.53 -20.47
CA TYR A 785 5.49 37.89 -20.53
C TYR A 785 4.99 37.50 -19.13
N LEU A 786 5.83 36.85 -18.32
CA LEU A 786 5.47 36.43 -16.96
C LEU A 786 5.15 37.61 -16.05
N VAL A 787 5.93 38.70 -16.14
CA VAL A 787 5.74 39.88 -15.31
C VAL A 787 4.55 40.73 -15.74
N GLN A 788 4.39 40.99 -17.04
CA GLN A 788 3.40 41.94 -17.53
C GLN A 788 2.04 41.30 -17.82
N ARG A 789 2.03 40.06 -18.35
CA ARG A 789 0.79 39.37 -18.73
C ARG A 789 0.27 38.45 -17.63
N VAL A 790 1.12 37.58 -17.08
CA VAL A 790 0.69 36.57 -16.10
C VAL A 790 0.61 37.18 -14.69
N GLN A 791 1.54 38.07 -14.34
CA GLN A 791 1.63 38.74 -13.03
C GLN A 791 1.79 37.76 -11.85
N CYS A 792 2.49 36.64 -12.10
CA CYS A 792 2.78 35.63 -11.09
C CYS A 792 4.00 35.99 -10.23
N LEU A 793 4.21 35.21 -9.16
CA LEU A 793 5.45 35.25 -8.39
C LEU A 793 6.52 34.43 -9.11
N GLY A 794 7.76 34.92 -9.11
CA GLY A 794 8.83 34.11 -9.65
C GLY A 794 10.25 34.57 -9.37
N LEU A 795 11.16 33.64 -9.60
CA LEU A 795 12.59 33.81 -9.45
C LEU A 795 13.27 33.37 -10.74
N PHE A 796 14.12 34.25 -11.28
CA PHE A 796 14.85 34.03 -12.51
C PHE A 796 16.34 34.10 -12.26
N SER A 797 17.05 32.98 -12.31
CA SER A 797 18.51 32.95 -12.26
C SER A 797 19.08 33.07 -13.67
N THR A 798 19.97 34.04 -13.89
CA THR A 798 20.54 34.33 -15.21
C THR A 798 22.01 34.77 -15.16
N HIS A 799 22.74 34.43 -16.21
CA HIS A 799 24.08 34.97 -16.50
C HIS A 799 24.04 36.17 -17.44
N TYR A 800 22.89 36.46 -18.04
CA TYR A 800 22.72 37.59 -18.95
C TYR A 800 22.61 38.89 -18.16
N HIS A 801 23.75 39.52 -17.87
CA HIS A 801 23.80 40.75 -17.07
C HIS A 801 22.93 41.88 -17.65
N LYS A 802 22.85 41.98 -18.98
CA LYS A 802 21.99 42.95 -19.67
C LYS A 802 20.52 42.82 -19.28
N LEU A 803 20.03 41.59 -19.07
CA LEU A 803 18.65 41.32 -18.66
C LEU A 803 18.35 41.94 -17.28
N ALA A 804 19.31 41.87 -16.37
CA ALA A 804 19.18 42.42 -15.03
C ALA A 804 19.16 43.95 -15.02
N VAL A 805 19.81 44.61 -15.99
CA VAL A 805 19.88 46.07 -16.09
C VAL A 805 18.69 46.64 -16.88
N GLU A 806 18.26 45.96 -17.95
CA GLU A 806 17.21 46.45 -18.85
C GLU A 806 15.80 46.34 -18.27
N HIS A 807 15.57 45.43 -17.32
CA HIS A 807 14.25 45.17 -16.72
C HIS A 807 14.14 45.64 -15.26
N GLU A 808 15.04 46.50 -14.77
CA GLU A 808 14.88 47.09 -13.43
C GLU A 808 13.71 48.08 -13.43
N ASP A 809 12.60 47.72 -12.77
CA ASP A 809 11.37 48.50 -12.69
C ASP A 809 10.60 48.16 -11.38
N ASP A 810 9.50 48.85 -11.07
CA ASP A 810 8.69 48.63 -9.86
C ASP A 810 8.20 47.16 -9.70
N LYS A 811 8.15 46.41 -10.81
CA LYS A 811 7.68 45.02 -10.87
C LYS A 811 8.78 43.96 -10.84
N VAL A 812 10.03 44.36 -11.07
CA VAL A 812 11.19 43.44 -11.16
C VAL A 812 12.37 44.02 -10.40
N LYS A 813 12.84 43.27 -9.39
CA LYS A 813 13.96 43.71 -8.56
C LYS A 813 15.30 43.16 -9.07
N SER A 814 16.32 44.03 -9.18
CA SER A 814 17.70 43.73 -9.60
C SER A 814 18.73 44.49 -8.72
N PRO A 815 19.95 43.97 -8.38
CA PRO A 815 20.40 42.59 -8.23
C PRO A 815 20.55 42.17 -6.75
N TYR A 816 20.12 40.96 -6.39
CA TYR A 816 20.69 40.22 -5.25
C TYR A 816 22.02 39.63 -5.69
N HIS A 817 23.14 40.20 -5.25
CA HIS A 817 24.40 39.48 -5.26
C HIS A 817 24.33 38.44 -4.15
N ALA A 818 24.42 37.16 -4.52
CA ALA A 818 24.62 36.12 -3.54
C ALA A 818 26.04 36.27 -2.97
N LEU A 819 26.16 37.07 -1.91
CA LEU A 819 27.38 37.25 -1.14
C LEU A 819 27.52 36.02 -0.25
N ASN A 820 28.66 35.32 -0.41
CA ASN A 820 29.03 34.13 0.35
C ASN A 820 28.96 34.34 1.87
#